data_AF-A0AAJ0CA11-F1
#
_entry.id   AF-A0AAJ0CA11-F1
#
_cell.length_a   1.000
_cell.length_b   1.000
_cell.length_c   1.000
_cell.angle_alpha   90.00
_cell.angle_beta   90.00
_cell.angle_gamma   90.00
#
_symmetry.space_group_name_H-M   'P 1'
#
loop_
_entity.id
_entity.type
_entity.pdbx_description
1 polymer ?
#
loop_
_entity_poly.entity_id
_entity_poly.type
_entity_poly.pdbx_seq_one_letter_code
_entity_poly.pdbx_strand_id
1 'polypeptide(L)'
;MGTIAPVLHRSARAIGAHEFLDAVQATCPPRFPYSRGTLHRHVGLAVSGGVDSMALAYLCSQTRRWDPWFKVSDNPLSKFLVFIVDHKLRDGSSEEAMAVKKVIMEKMGLKGDILTLDWKPHLGEGVNPNEQTNVESLARRLRYRRLGSACRFTNIVSLFLAHHQDDQYETVLMRLLSGHGVRGLRGMRSATDIPECQGMHSVYQSGFIDDQMNSNPWYNMRPSMDQKRALRRKLREEIDPALLAQEIRHGLAADVDPASAAEDFGRPTKGSKWAPPLEPLDIEDGGITVYRPLLEFSKDRLIATCLENNIPWFEDHTNEDRTLTLRNAVRHLYKHHDLPVALQKPAILRLSERCNAKAAAEDAEADRLFTRVVIHDFEPNVGTMLVQLPHMPLPKVPRRCSRFRHQRRLARSRLVASILFQKLLSLVSPEPQLTPLTNLQSLVTRLFPSLAEDGEGSAATGSLEPKAFVVCGVHFVPLVGDHPLRWYLSRSPHPSQIPRPVLEFPKLYFRHRYRASPEKWKFTTWFSWQLFDGRLWIRLRHRLPFRLQVRPFEAEFSKPFREGLADDEARENLAAMLRKYAPGKVRYTLPAIYSKGNIEALLRGASYWYEGSVDDGKPPAGAEKDMERQVTAPGESNKSLISSRWDIENAKSRELHMLALPTLGVYLDGLENWLQWEVRYRKVDLGFLGKSMTENVREHRRRGWHQKPKKPRSHLWNPSRASQRRNTYVCRRAR
;
A
#
# COMPACT_ATOMS: atom_id res chain seq x y z
N MET A 1 35.88 -41.32 36.63
CA MET A 1 34.98 -40.48 37.45
C MET A 1 33.59 -40.58 36.84
N GLY A 2 32.60 -40.96 37.64
CA GLY A 2 31.35 -41.59 37.21
C GLY A 2 30.52 -40.77 36.22
N THR A 3 30.01 -41.48 35.21
CA THR A 3 28.91 -41.04 34.36
C THR A 3 27.67 -40.83 35.22
N ILE A 4 27.34 -39.56 35.46
CA ILE A 4 26.05 -39.16 36.02
C ILE A 4 24.99 -39.57 35.00
N ALA A 5 24.09 -40.47 35.39
CA ALA A 5 22.92 -40.85 34.60
C ALA A 5 22.06 -39.59 34.31
N PRO A 6 21.50 -39.43 33.09
CA PRO A 6 20.63 -38.31 32.78
C PRO A 6 19.25 -38.55 33.40
N VAL A 7 19.15 -38.46 34.73
CA VAL A 7 17.89 -38.50 35.47
C VAL A 7 17.30 -37.10 35.51
N LEU A 8 16.81 -36.60 34.37
CA LEU A 8 15.76 -35.58 34.28
C LEU A 8 15.21 -35.67 32.86
N HIS A 9 14.03 -36.28 32.69
CA HIS A 9 13.21 -35.96 31.51
C HIS A 9 13.00 -34.45 31.53
N ARG A 10 13.72 -33.70 30.68
CA ARG A 10 13.50 -32.27 30.51
C ARG A 10 12.18 -32.11 29.76
N SER A 11 11.06 -32.21 30.46
CA SER A 11 9.80 -31.71 29.94
C SER A 11 10.02 -30.25 29.54
N ALA A 12 9.52 -29.88 28.37
CA ALA A 12 9.65 -28.52 27.89
C ALA A 12 8.97 -27.57 28.89
N ARG A 13 9.69 -26.56 29.38
CA ARG A 13 9.14 -25.58 30.31
C ARG A 13 8.15 -24.66 29.58
N ALA A 14 6.98 -24.42 30.19
CA ALA A 14 6.02 -23.44 29.68
C ALA A 14 6.65 -22.04 29.56
N ILE A 15 6.08 -21.24 28.66
CA ILE A 15 6.57 -19.89 28.38
C ILE A 15 6.03 -18.93 29.45
N GLY A 16 6.93 -18.20 30.08
CA GLY A 16 6.56 -17.18 31.08
C GLY A 16 6.04 -15.90 30.43
N ALA A 17 5.23 -15.13 31.16
CA ALA A 17 4.73 -13.83 30.70
C ALA A 17 5.85 -12.82 30.41
N HIS A 18 6.92 -12.81 31.23
CA HIS A 18 8.09 -11.94 31.02
C HIS A 18 8.84 -12.30 29.73
N GLU A 19 9.04 -13.60 29.49
CA GLU A 19 9.75 -14.08 28.31
C GLU A 19 8.97 -13.78 27.03
N PHE A 20 7.65 -13.94 27.07
CA PHE A 20 6.79 -13.52 25.96
C PHE A 20 6.80 -12.01 25.75
N LEU A 21 6.82 -11.22 26.83
CA LEU A 21 6.96 -9.76 26.75
C LEU A 21 8.26 -9.35 26.05
N ASP A 22 9.39 -9.96 26.41
CA ASP A 22 10.68 -9.70 25.79
C ASP A 22 10.65 -10.04 24.29
N ALA A 23 10.06 -11.17 23.92
CA ALA A 23 9.89 -11.57 22.53
C ALA A 23 8.99 -10.60 21.74
N VAL A 24 7.92 -10.09 22.35
CA VAL A 24 7.09 -9.05 21.74
C VAL A 24 7.89 -7.76 21.57
N GLN A 25 8.62 -7.31 22.58
CA GLN A 25 9.42 -6.08 22.51
C GLN A 25 10.53 -6.17 21.44
N ALA A 26 11.18 -7.33 21.31
CA ALA A 26 12.15 -7.60 20.26
C ALA A 26 11.51 -7.60 18.85
N THR A 27 10.28 -8.12 18.74
CA THR A 27 9.54 -8.21 17.47
C THR A 27 8.94 -6.86 17.04
N CYS A 28 8.50 -6.04 18.00
CA CYS A 28 7.86 -4.74 17.74
C CYS A 28 8.50 -3.63 18.60
N PRO A 29 9.78 -3.30 18.36
CA PRO A 29 10.44 -2.26 19.14
C PRO A 29 9.71 -0.93 18.97
N PRO A 30 9.34 -0.24 20.06
CA PRO A 30 8.74 1.09 19.98
C PRO A 30 9.73 2.04 19.28
N ARG A 31 9.25 2.79 18.28
CA ARG A 31 10.03 3.88 17.66
C ARG A 31 10.21 5.01 18.66
N PHE A 32 9.22 5.25 19.51
CA PHE A 32 9.25 6.27 20.56
C PHE A 32 9.03 5.67 21.96
N PRO A 33 10.02 4.94 22.52
CA PRO A 33 9.87 4.20 23.79
C PRO A 33 9.42 5.10 24.96
N TYR A 34 9.96 6.32 25.01
CA TYR A 34 9.70 7.29 26.07
C TYR A 34 8.44 8.15 25.85
N SER A 35 7.66 7.89 24.79
CA SER A 35 6.40 8.62 24.58
C SER A 35 5.40 8.25 25.67
N ARG A 36 4.95 9.28 26.40
CA ARG A 36 3.95 9.17 27.47
C ARG A 36 2.53 9.50 27.00
N GLY A 37 2.37 10.04 25.78
CA GLY A 37 1.11 10.55 25.23
C GLY A 37 0.53 9.67 24.11
N THR A 38 0.29 8.39 24.38
CA THR A 38 -0.19 7.43 23.38
C THR A 38 -1.50 6.82 23.82
N LEU A 39 -2.51 6.89 22.96
CA LEU A 39 -3.83 6.31 23.19
C LEU A 39 -3.74 4.78 23.19
N HIS A 40 -4.57 4.13 24.00
CA HIS A 40 -4.66 2.68 23.99
C HIS A 40 -5.21 2.18 22.65
N ARG A 41 -4.51 1.24 22.00
CA ARG A 41 -4.88 0.68 20.69
C ARG A 41 -5.18 -0.81 20.76
N HIS A 42 -6.04 -1.28 19.85
CA HIS A 42 -6.35 -2.69 19.72
C HIS A 42 -5.28 -3.41 18.88
N VAL A 43 -5.03 -4.67 19.23
CA VAL A 43 -4.14 -5.57 18.48
C VAL A 43 -4.94 -6.78 18.06
N GLY A 44 -4.81 -7.16 16.79
CA GLY A 44 -5.47 -8.33 16.23
C GLY A 44 -4.67 -9.59 16.50
N LEU A 45 -5.34 -10.70 16.81
CA LEU A 45 -4.74 -12.03 16.92
C LEU A 45 -5.40 -12.95 15.89
N ALA A 46 -4.63 -13.56 14.99
CA ALA A 46 -5.18 -14.58 14.10
C ALA A 46 -5.11 -15.95 14.79
N VAL A 47 -6.26 -16.56 15.04
CA VAL A 47 -6.36 -17.86 15.74
C VAL A 47 -7.00 -18.89 14.84
N SER A 48 -6.34 -20.04 14.64
CA SER A 48 -6.87 -21.14 13.83
C SER A 48 -7.52 -22.24 14.66
N GLY A 49 -7.29 -22.28 15.98
CA GLY A 49 -7.79 -23.35 16.87
C GLY A 49 -6.72 -24.38 17.23
N GLY A 50 -5.63 -24.44 16.48
CA GLY A 50 -4.46 -25.28 16.79
C GLY A 50 -3.65 -24.77 17.98
N VAL A 51 -2.85 -25.68 18.57
CA VAL A 51 -2.06 -25.44 19.79
C VAL A 51 -1.23 -24.15 19.75
N ASP A 52 -0.60 -23.86 18.62
CA ASP A 52 0.29 -22.70 18.48
C ASP A 52 -0.49 -21.39 18.65
N SER A 53 -1.67 -21.32 18.02
CA SER A 53 -2.53 -20.14 18.06
C SER A 53 -3.28 -19.99 19.38
N MET A 54 -3.61 -21.09 20.04
CA MET A 54 -4.20 -21.09 21.38
C MET A 54 -3.17 -20.67 22.43
N ALA A 55 -1.93 -21.13 22.33
CA ALA A 55 -0.82 -20.68 23.16
C ALA A 55 -0.56 -19.18 22.99
N LEU A 56 -0.54 -18.68 21.75
CA LEU A 56 -0.41 -17.23 21.49
C LEU A 56 -1.51 -16.42 22.16
N ALA A 57 -2.77 -16.84 22.00
CA ALA A 57 -3.92 -16.14 22.57
C ALA A 57 -3.87 -16.14 24.11
N TYR A 58 -3.47 -17.27 24.71
CA TYR A 58 -3.27 -17.39 26.15
C TYR A 58 -2.16 -16.46 26.65
N LEU A 59 -0.97 -16.52 26.05
CA LEU A 59 0.19 -15.70 26.44
C LEU A 59 -0.12 -14.20 26.31
N CYS A 60 -0.84 -13.79 25.26
CA CYS A 60 -1.32 -12.43 25.09
C CYS A 60 -2.26 -12.02 26.23
N SER A 61 -3.27 -12.84 26.55
CA SER A 61 -4.20 -12.55 27.65
C SER A 61 -3.48 -12.46 29.00
N GLN A 62 -2.59 -13.40 29.29
CA GLN A 62 -1.87 -13.47 30.56
C GLN A 62 -0.90 -12.29 30.73
N THR A 63 -0.14 -11.96 29.69
CA THR A 63 0.79 -10.82 29.72
C THR A 63 0.05 -9.50 29.91
N ARG A 64 -1.13 -9.34 29.30
CA ARG A 64 -1.99 -8.18 29.51
C ARG A 64 -2.54 -8.08 30.93
N ARG A 65 -2.89 -9.21 31.57
CA ARG A 65 -3.33 -9.21 32.98
C ARG A 65 -2.19 -8.83 33.92
N TRP A 66 -0.98 -9.30 33.62
CA TRP A 66 0.21 -9.02 34.40
C TRP A 66 0.72 -7.58 34.23
N ASP A 67 0.75 -7.05 33.00
CA ASP A 67 1.17 -5.68 32.69
C ASP A 67 0.06 -4.86 32.00
N PRO A 68 -0.66 -4.00 32.77
CA PRO A 68 -1.65 -3.07 32.24
C PRO A 68 -1.08 -1.96 31.33
N TRP A 69 0.24 -1.77 31.30
CA TRP A 69 0.91 -0.78 30.46
C TRP A 69 1.62 -1.40 29.26
N PHE A 70 1.42 -2.70 29.04
CA PHE A 70 1.94 -3.46 27.91
C PHE A 70 1.80 -2.69 26.59
N LYS A 71 2.94 -2.41 25.94
CA LYS A 71 3.00 -1.70 24.67
C LYS A 71 3.25 -2.67 23.52
N VAL A 72 2.54 -2.45 22.42
CA VAL A 72 2.80 -3.12 21.15
C VAL A 72 3.18 -2.05 20.13
N SER A 73 4.40 -2.11 19.61
CA SER A 73 4.99 -1.00 18.87
C SER A 73 4.96 0.29 19.71
N ASP A 74 4.45 1.39 19.17
CA ASP A 74 4.46 2.70 19.84
C ASP A 74 3.34 2.89 20.88
N ASN A 75 2.29 2.06 20.87
CA ASN A 75 1.05 2.33 21.61
C ASN A 75 0.80 1.32 22.75
N PRO A 76 0.26 1.75 23.90
CA PRO A 76 -0.20 0.85 24.94
C PRO A 76 -1.40 0.06 24.42
N LEU A 77 -1.51 -1.19 24.87
CA LEU A 77 -2.60 -2.05 24.45
C LEU A 77 -3.90 -1.64 25.14
N SER A 78 -4.98 -1.57 24.37
CA SER A 78 -6.36 -1.50 24.89
C SER A 78 -6.88 -2.89 25.19
N LYS A 79 -7.10 -3.68 24.13
CA LYS A 79 -7.64 -5.05 24.15
C LYS A 79 -7.11 -5.82 22.95
N PHE A 80 -7.00 -7.14 23.09
CA PHE A 80 -6.81 -8.04 21.96
C PHE A 80 -8.16 -8.39 21.33
N LEU A 81 -8.20 -8.37 20.00
CA LEU A 81 -9.36 -8.83 19.22
C LEU A 81 -8.92 -10.05 18.42
N VAL A 82 -9.64 -11.15 18.61
CA VAL A 82 -9.32 -12.43 17.99
C VAL A 82 -10.10 -12.58 16.68
N PHE A 83 -9.40 -12.97 15.62
CA PHE A 83 -9.97 -13.30 14.33
C PHE A 83 -9.75 -14.78 14.01
N ILE A 84 -10.86 -15.51 13.90
CA ILE A 84 -10.87 -16.92 13.52
C ILE A 84 -11.31 -17.00 12.06
N VAL A 85 -10.52 -17.60 11.19
CA VAL A 85 -10.88 -17.71 9.76
C VAL A 85 -11.46 -19.09 9.49
N ASP A 86 -12.74 -19.12 9.14
CA ASP A 86 -13.41 -20.34 8.70
C ASP A 86 -13.27 -20.49 7.18
N HIS A 87 -12.51 -21.50 6.78
CA HIS A 87 -12.17 -21.77 5.40
C HIS A 87 -13.28 -22.50 4.62
N LYS A 88 -14.24 -23.16 5.28
CA LYS A 88 -15.28 -23.98 4.64
C LYS A 88 -14.75 -25.01 3.62
N LEU A 89 -13.58 -25.59 3.87
CA LEU A 89 -12.98 -26.63 3.01
C LEU A 89 -13.40 -28.05 3.40
N ARG A 90 -13.85 -28.22 4.65
CA ARG A 90 -14.30 -29.50 5.20
C ARG A 90 -15.57 -29.34 6.01
N ASP A 91 -16.30 -30.43 6.16
CA ASP A 91 -17.44 -30.53 7.06
C ASP A 91 -16.97 -30.35 8.52
N GLY A 92 -17.81 -29.71 9.34
CA GLY A 92 -17.49 -29.37 10.74
C GLY A 92 -16.51 -28.19 10.93
N SER A 93 -15.99 -27.57 9.87
CA SER A 93 -15.08 -26.41 9.99
C SER A 93 -15.71 -25.21 10.72
N SER A 94 -16.98 -24.92 10.43
CA SER A 94 -17.73 -23.86 11.11
C SER A 94 -18.00 -24.18 12.58
N GLU A 95 -18.24 -25.45 12.91
CA GLU A 95 -18.46 -25.91 14.30
C GLU A 95 -17.20 -25.77 15.13
N GLU A 96 -16.05 -26.17 14.58
CA GLU A 96 -14.75 -25.95 15.22
C GLU A 96 -14.48 -24.47 15.46
N ALA A 97 -14.72 -23.60 14.47
CA ALA A 97 -14.54 -22.16 14.62
C ALA A 97 -15.42 -21.58 15.75
N MET A 98 -16.64 -22.09 15.93
CA MET A 98 -17.53 -21.73 17.03
C MET A 98 -17.00 -22.24 18.38
N ALA A 99 -16.52 -23.49 18.43
CA ALA A 99 -15.97 -24.08 19.65
C ALA A 99 -14.69 -23.35 20.10
N VAL A 100 -13.78 -23.03 19.18
CA VAL A 100 -12.58 -22.22 19.43
C VAL A 100 -12.97 -20.84 20.00
N LYS A 101 -13.95 -20.16 19.39
CA LYS A 101 -14.45 -18.88 19.89
C LYS A 101 -14.96 -18.99 21.34
N LYS A 102 -15.69 -20.06 21.67
CA LYS A 102 -16.19 -20.32 23.02
C LYS A 102 -15.05 -20.50 24.02
N VAL A 103 -14.06 -21.34 23.70
CA VAL A 103 -12.87 -21.56 24.55
C VAL A 103 -12.13 -20.25 24.84
N ILE A 104 -11.89 -19.45 23.80
CA ILE A 104 -11.18 -18.17 23.92
C ILE A 104 -11.93 -17.19 24.81
N MET A 105 -13.26 -17.14 24.68
CA MET A 105 -14.10 -16.27 25.50
C MET A 105 -14.09 -16.73 26.96
N GLU A 106 -14.28 -18.02 27.23
CA GLU A 106 -14.42 -18.57 28.59
C GLU A 106 -13.09 -18.62 29.36
N LYS A 107 -12.01 -19.09 28.72
CA LYS A 107 -10.71 -19.28 29.40
C LYS A 107 -9.84 -18.02 29.39
N MET A 108 -9.88 -17.25 28.29
CA MET A 108 -8.96 -16.12 28.09
C MET A 108 -9.63 -14.75 28.27
N GLY A 109 -10.97 -14.68 28.23
CA GLY A 109 -11.71 -13.41 28.34
C GLY A 109 -11.54 -12.49 27.13
N LEU A 110 -11.20 -13.06 25.96
CA LEU A 110 -10.96 -12.28 24.73
C LEU A 110 -12.20 -12.32 23.82
N LYS A 111 -12.43 -11.22 23.09
CA LYS A 111 -13.51 -11.15 22.09
C LYS A 111 -13.03 -11.77 20.78
N GLY A 112 -13.74 -12.80 20.30
CA GLY A 112 -13.47 -13.46 19.02
C GLY A 112 -14.55 -13.20 17.96
N ASP A 113 -14.11 -12.86 16.76
CA ASP A 113 -14.94 -12.73 15.56
C ASP A 113 -14.58 -13.84 14.55
N ILE A 114 -15.61 -14.51 14.01
CA ILE A 114 -15.44 -15.56 13.00
C ILE A 114 -15.56 -14.92 11.62
N LEU A 115 -14.55 -15.15 10.80
CA LEU A 115 -14.39 -14.62 9.46
C LEU A 115 -14.53 -15.76 8.46
N THR A 116 -15.75 -16.01 8.02
CA THR A 116 -16.01 -16.99 6.97
C THR A 116 -15.49 -16.52 5.61
N LEU A 117 -14.87 -17.43 4.87
CA LEU A 117 -14.43 -17.21 3.49
C LEU A 117 -15.57 -17.44 2.50
N ASP A 118 -15.59 -16.63 1.45
CA ASP A 118 -16.48 -16.79 0.30
C ASP A 118 -15.64 -17.15 -0.95
N TRP A 119 -15.93 -18.31 -1.52
CA TRP A 119 -15.21 -18.87 -2.66
C TRP A 119 -15.84 -18.51 -4.00
N LYS A 120 -17.14 -18.18 -4.03
CA LYS A 120 -17.91 -17.95 -5.27
C LYS A 120 -17.31 -16.87 -6.17
N PRO A 121 -16.86 -15.70 -5.67
CA PRO A 121 -16.29 -14.65 -6.51
C PRO A 121 -14.96 -15.02 -7.15
N HIS A 122 -14.30 -16.09 -6.68
CA HIS A 122 -12.94 -16.46 -7.09
C HIS A 122 -12.89 -17.70 -7.98
N LEU A 123 -13.79 -18.67 -7.79
CA LEU A 123 -13.83 -19.91 -8.57
C LEU A 123 -15.04 -19.98 -9.52
N GLY A 124 -16.01 -19.08 -9.39
CA GLY A 124 -17.29 -19.18 -10.09
C GLY A 124 -18.35 -19.92 -9.26
N GLU A 125 -19.61 -19.87 -9.71
CA GLU A 125 -20.70 -20.56 -9.04
C GLU A 125 -20.63 -22.08 -9.30
N GLY A 126 -20.80 -22.89 -8.25
CA GLY A 126 -20.89 -24.35 -8.36
C GLY A 126 -19.56 -25.12 -8.39
N VAL A 127 -18.41 -24.44 -8.41
CA VAL A 127 -17.09 -25.10 -8.41
C VAL A 127 -16.67 -25.44 -6.99
N ASN A 128 -16.34 -26.70 -6.73
CA ASN A 128 -15.81 -27.13 -5.44
C ASN A 128 -14.36 -26.65 -5.28
N PRO A 129 -14.01 -25.91 -4.20
CA PRO A 129 -12.65 -25.50 -3.95
C PRO A 129 -11.67 -26.67 -3.96
N ASN A 130 -12.00 -27.81 -3.36
CA ASN A 130 -11.07 -28.94 -3.17
C ASN A 130 -10.57 -29.58 -4.48
N GLU A 131 -11.22 -29.32 -5.61
CA GLU A 131 -10.84 -29.87 -6.92
C GLU A 131 -9.72 -29.05 -7.61
N GLN A 132 -9.37 -27.88 -7.08
CA GLN A 132 -8.34 -27.04 -7.69
C GLN A 132 -6.93 -27.54 -7.33
N THR A 133 -5.98 -27.37 -8.24
CA THR A 133 -4.57 -27.72 -7.98
C THR A 133 -3.87 -26.71 -7.07
N ASN A 134 -4.39 -25.49 -6.97
CA ASN A 134 -3.77 -24.36 -6.24
C ASN A 134 -4.58 -23.89 -5.02
N VAL A 135 -5.44 -24.75 -4.46
CA VAL A 135 -6.35 -24.41 -3.34
C VAL A 135 -5.61 -23.80 -2.17
N GLU A 136 -4.48 -24.37 -1.76
CA GLU A 136 -3.75 -23.87 -0.59
C GLU A 136 -3.27 -22.42 -0.80
N SER A 137 -2.73 -22.13 -1.99
CA SER A 137 -2.27 -20.78 -2.36
C SER A 137 -3.45 -19.80 -2.40
N LEU A 138 -4.59 -20.23 -2.94
CA LEU A 138 -5.82 -19.43 -2.97
C LEU A 138 -6.38 -19.21 -1.55
N ALA A 139 -6.49 -20.27 -0.74
CA ALA A 139 -6.95 -20.24 0.65
C ALA A 139 -6.09 -19.29 1.48
N ARG A 140 -4.76 -19.34 1.29
CA ARG A 140 -3.80 -18.44 1.93
C ARG A 140 -4.05 -16.99 1.55
N ARG A 141 -4.24 -16.70 0.25
CA ARG A 141 -4.58 -15.36 -0.25
C ARG A 141 -5.89 -14.85 0.36
N LEU A 142 -6.94 -15.66 0.33
CA LEU A 142 -8.26 -15.28 0.86
C LEU A 142 -8.21 -15.06 2.37
N ARG A 143 -7.50 -15.93 3.11
CA ARG A 143 -7.28 -15.78 4.55
C ARG A 143 -6.66 -14.42 4.89
N TYR A 144 -5.55 -14.05 4.24
CA TYR A 144 -4.90 -12.77 4.53
C TYR A 144 -5.75 -11.57 4.11
N ARG A 145 -6.42 -11.61 2.95
CA ARG A 145 -7.33 -10.53 2.53
C ARG A 145 -8.51 -10.37 3.48
N ARG A 146 -9.03 -11.47 4.02
CA ARG A 146 -10.12 -11.43 5.01
C ARG A 146 -9.65 -10.87 6.35
N LEU A 147 -8.47 -11.30 6.83
CA LEU A 147 -7.83 -10.72 8.02
C LEU A 147 -7.56 -9.23 7.85
N GLY A 148 -7.01 -8.81 6.70
CA GLY A 148 -6.74 -7.41 6.39
C GLY A 148 -8.02 -6.57 6.37
N SER A 149 -9.10 -7.09 5.79
CA SER A 149 -10.41 -6.42 5.80
C SER A 149 -10.94 -6.26 7.23
N ALA A 150 -10.90 -7.32 8.05
CA ALA A 150 -11.38 -7.28 9.43
C ALA A 150 -10.57 -6.28 10.29
N CYS A 151 -9.25 -6.27 10.13
CA CYS A 151 -8.38 -5.30 10.79
C CYS A 151 -8.70 -3.86 10.36
N ARG A 152 -8.97 -3.62 9.07
CA ARG A 152 -9.41 -2.30 8.60
C ARG A 152 -10.73 -1.86 9.23
N PHE A 153 -11.74 -2.73 9.28
CA PHE A 153 -13.05 -2.40 9.87
C PHE A 153 -12.98 -2.13 11.37
N THR A 154 -12.04 -2.77 12.07
CA THR A 154 -11.81 -2.61 13.52
C THR A 154 -10.73 -1.59 13.87
N ASN A 155 -10.17 -0.90 12.86
CA ASN A 155 -9.08 0.08 13.00
C ASN A 155 -7.83 -0.48 13.72
N ILE A 156 -7.44 -1.72 13.38
CA ILE A 156 -6.25 -2.41 13.87
C ILE A 156 -5.12 -2.30 12.85
N VAL A 157 -3.94 -1.90 13.31
CA VAL A 157 -2.72 -1.79 12.47
C VAL A 157 -1.70 -2.90 12.78
N SER A 158 -1.81 -3.55 13.95
CA SER A 158 -0.90 -4.62 14.38
C SER A 158 -1.63 -5.96 14.46
N LEU A 159 -1.18 -6.96 13.70
CA LEU A 159 -1.75 -8.29 13.64
C LEU A 159 -0.72 -9.34 14.06
N PHE A 160 -1.01 -10.15 15.07
CA PHE A 160 -0.11 -11.23 15.52
C PHE A 160 -0.48 -12.55 14.87
N LEU A 161 0.54 -13.30 14.44
CA LEU A 161 0.43 -14.68 13.98
C LEU A 161 1.27 -15.62 14.86
N ALA A 162 0.78 -16.83 15.05
CA ALA A 162 1.40 -17.84 15.88
C ALA A 162 2.49 -18.68 15.18
N HIS A 163 3.25 -18.09 14.25
CA HIS A 163 4.37 -18.80 13.64
C HIS A 163 5.49 -18.95 14.66
N HIS A 164 6.05 -20.15 14.76
CA HIS A 164 7.03 -20.52 15.78
C HIS A 164 8.37 -20.99 15.20
N GLN A 165 9.30 -21.39 16.06
CA GLN A 165 10.66 -21.80 15.69
C GLN A 165 10.68 -23.01 14.74
N ASP A 166 9.82 -24.00 14.97
CA ASP A 166 9.76 -25.16 14.06
C ASP A 166 9.28 -24.78 12.65
N ASP A 167 8.33 -23.83 12.51
CA ASP A 167 7.92 -23.33 11.20
C ASP A 167 9.07 -22.62 10.47
N GLN A 168 9.96 -21.97 11.22
CA GLN A 168 11.17 -21.37 10.65
C GLN A 168 12.11 -22.44 10.12
N TYR A 169 12.37 -23.45 10.93
CA TYR A 169 13.21 -24.58 10.54
C TYR A 169 12.68 -25.22 9.24
N GLU A 170 11.39 -25.55 9.19
CA GLU A 170 10.75 -26.13 8.01
C GLU A 170 10.87 -25.22 6.79
N THR A 171 10.59 -23.92 6.96
CA THR A 171 10.66 -22.95 5.87
C THR A 171 12.08 -22.79 5.33
N VAL A 172 13.09 -22.74 6.20
CA VAL A 172 14.49 -22.60 5.79
C VAL A 172 14.98 -23.87 5.11
N LEU A 173 14.63 -25.04 5.64
CA LEU A 173 15.00 -26.33 5.06
C LEU A 173 14.36 -26.54 3.69
N MET A 174 13.06 -26.25 3.54
CA MET A 174 12.39 -26.27 2.23
C MET A 174 13.09 -25.35 1.22
N ARG A 175 13.43 -24.12 1.62
CA ARG A 175 14.12 -23.17 0.74
C ARG A 175 15.52 -23.63 0.38
N LEU A 176 16.23 -24.28 1.30
CA LEU A 176 17.53 -24.89 1.05
C LEU A 176 17.43 -26.00 0.01
N LEU A 177 16.44 -26.89 0.14
CA LEU A 177 16.17 -27.96 -0.84
C LEU A 177 15.81 -27.39 -2.22
N SER A 178 15.09 -26.26 -2.27
CA SER A 178 14.78 -25.56 -3.53
C SER A 178 15.94 -24.70 -4.07
N GLY A 179 17.13 -24.74 -3.48
CA GLY A 179 18.32 -24.03 -3.99
C GLY A 179 18.32 -22.51 -3.77
N HIS A 180 17.59 -22.00 -2.76
CA HIS A 180 17.58 -20.56 -2.48
C HIS A 180 18.94 -20.05 -1.97
N GLY A 181 19.33 -18.85 -2.40
CA GLY A 181 20.52 -18.16 -1.89
C GLY A 181 20.34 -17.50 -0.52
N VAL A 182 21.38 -16.79 -0.06
CA VAL A 182 21.47 -16.15 1.29
C VAL A 182 20.20 -15.40 1.70
N ARG A 183 19.64 -14.56 0.82
CA ARG A 183 18.45 -13.75 1.16
C ARG A 183 17.18 -14.57 1.27
N GLY A 184 17.08 -15.69 0.56
CA GLY A 184 15.96 -16.64 0.70
C GLY A 184 16.07 -17.46 1.97
N LEU A 185 17.29 -17.82 2.38
CA LEU A 185 17.56 -18.61 3.59
C LEU A 185 17.39 -17.85 4.91
N ARG A 186 17.00 -16.57 4.89
CA ARG A 186 16.65 -15.78 6.10
C ARG A 186 15.39 -16.27 6.82
N GLY A 187 14.67 -17.24 6.25
CA GLY A 187 13.40 -17.72 6.78
C GLY A 187 12.29 -16.66 6.72
N MET A 188 11.34 -16.73 7.65
CA MET A 188 10.30 -15.73 7.86
C MET A 188 10.86 -14.54 8.67
N ARG A 189 10.37 -13.33 8.40
CA ARG A 189 10.74 -12.15 9.19
C ARG A 189 9.79 -11.99 10.38
N SER A 190 10.28 -11.45 11.48
CA SER A 190 9.48 -11.17 12.69
C SER A 190 8.37 -10.16 12.44
N ALA A 191 8.64 -9.12 11.64
CA ALA A 191 7.68 -8.11 11.21
C ALA A 191 7.67 -7.95 9.68
N THR A 192 6.48 -7.92 9.08
CA THR A 192 6.28 -7.68 7.64
C THR A 192 4.94 -6.99 7.39
N ASP A 193 4.81 -6.27 6.27
CA ASP A 193 3.48 -5.90 5.75
C ASP A 193 2.60 -7.16 5.60
N ILE A 194 1.29 -7.00 5.77
CA ILE A 194 0.35 -8.10 5.57
C ILE A 194 0.44 -8.63 4.12
N PRO A 195 0.74 -9.92 3.90
CA PRO A 195 0.91 -10.47 2.55
C PRO A 195 -0.44 -10.57 1.82
N GLU A 196 -0.39 -10.73 0.50
CA GLU A 196 -1.57 -10.98 -0.36
C GLU A 196 -2.66 -9.89 -0.38
N CYS A 197 -2.41 -8.74 0.27
CA CYS A 197 -3.35 -7.64 0.41
C CYS A 197 -3.02 -6.44 -0.48
N GLN A 198 -2.21 -6.62 -1.52
CA GLN A 198 -1.93 -5.57 -2.50
C GLN A 198 -3.24 -5.09 -3.12
N GLY A 199 -3.39 -3.77 -3.26
CA GLY A 199 -4.61 -3.13 -3.76
C GLY A 199 -5.72 -2.93 -2.71
N MET A 200 -5.49 -3.23 -1.42
CA MET A 200 -6.42 -2.89 -0.34
C MET A 200 -5.98 -1.63 0.42
N HIS A 201 -6.69 -0.52 0.23
CA HIS A 201 -6.41 0.75 0.92
C HIS A 201 -6.60 0.60 2.44
N SER A 202 -5.75 1.27 3.23
CA SER A 202 -5.67 1.16 4.70
C SER A 202 -5.18 -0.19 5.24
N VAL A 203 -4.83 -1.14 4.36
CA VAL A 203 -4.40 -2.49 4.73
C VAL A 203 -2.97 -2.75 4.30
N TYR A 204 -2.63 -2.45 3.05
CA TYR A 204 -1.28 -2.62 2.54
C TYR A 204 -0.74 -1.27 2.09
N GLN A 205 0.35 -0.82 2.71
CA GLN A 205 1.13 0.34 2.27
C GLN A 205 0.26 1.61 2.02
N SER A 206 -0.73 1.86 2.86
CA SER A 206 -1.71 2.96 2.70
C SER A 206 -2.56 3.24 3.94
N GLY A 207 -3.24 4.39 3.95
CA GLY A 207 -4.30 4.79 4.90
C GLY A 207 -3.87 5.67 6.05
N PHE A 208 -2.56 5.91 6.22
CA PHE A 208 -2.07 6.68 7.36
C PHE A 208 -2.37 8.19 7.27
N ILE A 209 -2.50 8.75 6.06
CA ILE A 209 -2.89 10.16 5.90
C ILE A 209 -4.28 10.41 6.50
N ASP A 210 -5.24 9.55 6.19
CA ASP A 210 -6.60 9.65 6.73
C ASP A 210 -6.60 9.53 8.25
N ASP A 211 -5.76 8.65 8.79
CA ASP A 211 -5.57 8.52 10.23
C ASP A 211 -5.04 9.81 10.88
N GLN A 212 -4.08 10.51 10.25
CA GLN A 212 -3.58 11.80 10.75
C GLN A 212 -4.64 12.90 10.80
N MET A 213 -5.67 12.83 9.95
CA MET A 213 -6.77 13.79 9.95
C MET A 213 -7.80 13.52 11.06
N ASN A 214 -7.77 12.33 11.66
CA ASN A 214 -8.64 12.01 12.79
C ASN A 214 -8.21 12.79 14.03
N SER A 215 -9.16 13.03 14.95
CA SER A 215 -8.87 13.66 16.25
C SER A 215 -7.81 12.88 17.06
N ASN A 216 -7.76 11.57 16.85
CA ASN A 216 -6.97 10.61 17.62
C ASN A 216 -6.17 9.68 16.69
N PRO A 217 -5.08 10.16 16.05
CA PRO A 217 -4.28 9.37 15.11
C PRO A 217 -3.47 8.26 15.79
N TRP A 218 -3.21 7.16 15.08
CA TRP A 218 -2.40 6.01 15.51
C TRP A 218 -0.96 6.37 15.83
N TYR A 219 -0.36 7.29 15.05
CA TYR A 219 0.96 7.84 15.34
C TYR A 219 0.88 9.36 15.29
N ASN A 220 1.22 10.07 16.36
CA ASN A 220 1.32 11.52 16.28
C ASN A 220 2.70 11.89 15.72
N MET A 221 2.76 12.27 14.44
CA MET A 221 4.02 12.62 13.75
C MET A 221 4.64 13.93 14.25
N ARG A 222 4.08 14.56 15.28
CA ARG A 222 4.64 15.76 15.93
C ARG A 222 5.29 15.37 17.25
N PRO A 223 6.55 14.88 17.25
CA PRO A 223 7.26 14.63 18.49
C PRO A 223 7.38 15.93 19.29
N SER A 224 7.17 15.84 20.61
CA SER A 224 7.43 16.93 21.56
C SER A 224 8.87 17.44 21.43
N MET A 225 9.15 18.66 21.86
CA MET A 225 10.52 19.20 21.88
C MET A 225 11.49 18.32 22.67
N ASP A 226 11.03 17.73 23.78
CA ASP A 226 11.83 16.79 24.57
C ASP A 226 12.11 15.49 23.82
N GLN A 227 11.13 15.00 23.07
CA GLN A 227 11.28 13.81 22.22
C GLN A 227 12.23 14.08 21.06
N LYS A 228 12.18 15.27 20.45
CA LYS A 228 13.16 15.69 19.43
C LYS A 228 14.56 15.78 20.02
N ARG A 229 14.72 16.31 21.24
CA ARG A 229 16.01 16.39 21.94
C ARG A 229 16.56 15.01 22.28
N ALA A 230 15.73 14.10 22.78
CA ALA A 230 16.10 12.71 23.07
C ALA A 230 16.46 11.93 21.80
N LEU A 231 15.68 12.07 20.72
CA LEU A 231 15.97 11.43 19.43
C LEU A 231 17.30 11.93 18.86
N ARG A 232 17.57 13.25 18.91
CA ARG A 232 18.86 13.83 18.50
C ARG A 232 20.02 13.28 19.32
N ARG A 233 19.84 13.09 20.63
CA ARG A 233 20.86 12.50 21.50
C ARG A 233 21.12 11.04 21.13
N LYS A 234 20.08 10.22 20.98
CA LYS A 234 20.22 8.80 20.59
C LYS A 234 20.84 8.64 19.20
N LEU A 235 20.43 9.45 18.23
CA LEU A 235 21.06 9.48 16.91
C LEU A 235 22.53 9.88 16.99
N ARG A 236 22.93 10.79 17.89
CA ARG A 236 24.36 11.11 18.11
C ARG A 236 25.13 9.97 18.76
N GLU A 237 24.50 9.21 19.65
CA GLU A 237 25.11 8.04 20.29
C GLU A 237 25.31 6.87 19.31
N GLU A 238 24.45 6.74 18.31
CA GLU A 238 24.55 5.71 17.24
C GLU A 238 25.55 6.08 16.12
N ILE A 239 25.98 7.34 16.05
CA ILE A 239 26.96 7.79 15.06
C ILE A 239 28.37 7.51 15.58
N ASP A 240 29.10 6.62 14.90
CA ASP A 240 30.54 6.41 15.13
C ASP A 240 31.31 7.71 14.83
N PRO A 241 31.94 8.36 15.82
CA PRO A 241 32.65 9.62 15.63
C PRO A 241 33.79 9.52 14.62
N ALA A 242 34.42 8.34 14.50
CA ALA A 242 35.53 8.11 13.58
C ALA A 242 35.03 8.04 12.13
N LEU A 243 33.90 7.35 11.90
CA LEU A 243 33.26 7.25 10.59
C LEU A 243 32.70 8.60 10.14
N LEU A 244 32.02 9.33 11.03
CA LEU A 244 31.53 10.68 10.76
C LEU A 244 32.68 11.65 10.46
N ALA A 245 33.78 11.60 11.23
CA ALA A 245 34.95 12.44 10.95
C ALA A 245 35.61 12.10 9.61
N GLN A 246 35.56 10.84 9.18
CA GLN A 246 36.03 10.43 7.86
C GLN A 246 35.09 10.91 6.74
N GLU A 247 33.77 10.84 6.94
CA GLU A 247 32.77 11.36 6.01
C GLU A 247 32.77 12.89 5.92
N ILE A 248 32.96 13.60 7.04
CA ILE A 248 33.17 15.05 7.09
C ILE A 248 34.45 15.45 6.35
N ARG A 249 35.55 14.69 6.55
CA ARG A 249 36.81 14.90 5.81
C ARG A 249 36.66 14.64 4.30
N HIS A 250 35.77 13.74 3.90
CA HIS A 250 35.50 13.44 2.49
C HIS A 250 34.37 14.27 1.87
N GLY A 251 33.52 14.93 2.66
CA GLY A 251 32.22 15.46 2.24
C GLY A 251 32.05 16.98 2.30
N LEU A 252 33.12 17.74 2.55
CA LEU A 252 33.09 19.21 2.61
C LEU A 252 33.88 19.90 1.47
N ALA A 253 34.13 19.20 0.36
CA ALA A 253 34.72 19.78 -0.85
C ALA A 253 33.73 19.81 -2.03
N ALA A 254 32.45 19.99 -1.75
CA ALA A 254 31.44 20.25 -2.78
C ALA A 254 30.58 21.42 -2.32
N ASP A 255 31.13 22.63 -2.41
CA ASP A 255 30.35 23.86 -2.51
C ASP A 255 29.56 23.78 -3.83
N VAL A 256 28.38 23.17 -3.77
CA VAL A 256 27.36 23.36 -4.78
C VAL A 256 26.52 24.53 -4.31
N ASP A 257 26.81 25.69 -4.90
CA ASP A 257 26.02 26.91 -4.75
C ASP A 257 24.55 26.59 -5.07
N PRO A 258 23.59 26.75 -4.13
CA PRO A 258 22.18 26.47 -4.36
C PRO A 258 21.57 27.31 -5.49
N ALA A 259 22.21 28.42 -5.87
CA ALA A 259 21.82 29.23 -7.03
C ALA A 259 22.15 28.54 -8.37
N SER A 260 23.17 27.68 -8.42
CA SER A 260 23.61 27.02 -9.66
C SER A 260 22.76 25.80 -10.06
N ALA A 261 21.94 25.26 -9.14
CA ALA A 261 21.05 24.13 -9.41
C ALA A 261 19.70 24.55 -10.04
N ALA A 262 19.43 25.86 -10.15
CA ALA A 262 18.19 26.39 -10.70
C ALA A 262 18.29 26.77 -12.19
N GLU A 263 19.47 26.76 -12.81
CA GLU A 263 19.65 27.39 -14.14
C GLU A 263 19.63 26.44 -15.35
N ASP A 264 19.59 25.11 -15.19
CA ASP A 264 19.80 24.21 -16.34
C ASP A 264 18.76 23.10 -16.55
N PHE A 265 17.48 23.39 -16.31
CA PHE A 265 16.38 22.65 -16.96
C PHE A 265 15.27 23.56 -17.46
N GLY A 266 15.38 23.87 -18.75
CA GLY A 266 14.32 24.50 -19.53
C GLY A 266 14.61 25.96 -19.83
N ARG A 267 15.59 26.25 -20.71
CA ARG A 267 15.39 27.41 -21.58
C ARG A 267 14.12 27.14 -22.38
N PRO A 268 13.04 27.92 -22.21
CA PRO A 268 11.97 27.89 -23.17
C PRO A 268 12.59 28.18 -24.53
N THR A 269 12.26 27.40 -25.56
CA THR A 269 12.32 27.93 -26.91
C THR A 269 11.62 29.29 -26.87
N LYS A 270 12.29 30.35 -27.35
CA LYS A 270 11.74 31.72 -27.37
C LYS A 270 10.28 31.64 -27.84
N GLY A 271 9.32 31.83 -26.93
CA GLY A 271 7.88 31.72 -27.19
C GLY A 271 7.06 30.70 -26.38
N SER A 272 7.64 29.78 -25.60
CA SER A 272 6.84 28.85 -24.77
C SER A 272 6.40 29.51 -23.45
N LYS A 273 5.07 29.68 -23.24
CA LYS A 273 4.49 30.04 -21.93
C LYS A 273 4.90 29.04 -20.83
N TRP A 274 5.12 29.55 -19.62
CA TRP A 274 5.46 28.76 -18.42
C TRP A 274 4.29 27.83 -18.06
N ALA A 275 4.55 26.53 -17.87
CA ALA A 275 3.50 25.60 -17.45
C ALA A 275 3.13 25.87 -15.97
N PRO A 276 1.84 25.92 -15.63
CA PRO A 276 1.41 26.15 -14.25
C PRO A 276 1.96 25.07 -13.32
N PRO A 277 2.38 25.43 -12.08
CA PRO A 277 2.87 24.46 -11.12
C PRO A 277 1.75 23.50 -10.70
N LEU A 278 2.07 22.22 -10.60
CA LEU A 278 1.15 21.20 -10.09
C LEU A 278 1.12 21.20 -8.56
N GLU A 279 -0.06 20.98 -7.99
CA GLU A 279 -0.15 20.63 -6.58
C GLU A 279 0.34 19.19 -6.39
N PRO A 280 1.38 18.95 -5.57
CA PRO A 280 1.95 17.63 -5.42
C PRO A 280 0.98 16.69 -4.72
N LEU A 281 0.82 15.48 -5.27
CA LEU A 281 -0.04 14.47 -4.67
C LEU A 281 0.42 14.07 -3.27
N ASP A 282 -0.58 13.85 -2.41
CA ASP A 282 -0.40 13.22 -1.12
C ASP A 282 0.17 11.80 -1.27
N ILE A 283 1.29 11.51 -0.59
CA ILE A 283 1.93 10.19 -0.59
C ILE A 283 1.45 9.40 0.63
N GLU A 284 0.75 8.30 0.36
CA GLU A 284 0.24 7.40 1.37
C GLU A 284 1.36 6.77 2.20
N ASP A 285 1.05 6.39 3.43
CA ASP A 285 1.94 5.59 4.27
C ASP A 285 1.07 4.63 5.11
N GLY A 286 1.71 3.75 5.87
CA GLY A 286 1.07 2.84 6.79
C GLY A 286 0.68 1.51 6.17
N GLY A 287 -0.46 0.99 6.61
CA GLY A 287 -0.89 -0.39 6.40
C GLY A 287 -0.68 -1.26 7.64
N ILE A 288 -1.19 -2.48 7.57
CA ILE A 288 -1.18 -3.45 8.66
C ILE A 288 0.15 -4.20 8.67
N THR A 289 0.78 -4.19 9.84
CA THR A 289 2.00 -4.96 10.10
C THR A 289 1.64 -6.28 10.76
N VAL A 290 2.15 -7.37 10.18
CA VAL A 290 2.09 -8.71 10.73
C VAL A 290 3.31 -8.95 11.60
N TYR A 291 3.09 -9.25 12.87
CA TYR A 291 4.11 -9.61 13.85
C TYR A 291 4.04 -11.10 14.17
N ARG A 292 5.20 -11.71 14.39
CA ARG A 292 5.37 -13.13 14.71
C ARG A 292 6.20 -13.27 16.00
N PRO A 293 5.63 -12.99 17.18
CA PRO A 293 6.39 -13.00 18.44
C PRO A 293 6.84 -14.41 18.86
N LEU A 294 6.25 -15.47 18.30
CA LEU A 294 6.56 -16.84 18.70
C LEU A 294 7.76 -17.48 17.96
N LEU A 295 8.40 -16.77 17.03
CA LEU A 295 9.42 -17.34 16.15
C LEU A 295 10.64 -17.95 16.86
N GLU A 296 10.93 -17.53 18.09
CA GLU A 296 12.06 -18.03 18.88
C GLU A 296 11.69 -19.23 19.77
N PHE A 297 10.39 -19.52 19.94
CA PHE A 297 9.91 -20.58 20.80
C PHE A 297 9.66 -21.87 20.01
N SER A 298 10.10 -23.00 20.57
CA SER A 298 9.82 -24.32 20.01
C SER A 298 8.37 -24.75 20.23
N LYS A 299 7.88 -25.65 19.37
CA LYS A 299 6.52 -26.18 19.47
C LYS A 299 6.25 -26.90 20.78
N ASP A 300 7.24 -27.64 21.30
CA ASP A 300 7.12 -28.38 22.56
C ASP A 300 6.83 -27.45 23.74
N ARG A 301 7.40 -26.24 23.73
CA ARG A 301 7.12 -25.23 24.77
C ARG A 301 5.73 -24.63 24.65
N LEU A 302 5.20 -24.49 23.43
CA LEU A 302 3.81 -24.06 23.20
C LEU A 302 2.83 -25.12 23.72
N ILE A 303 3.09 -26.39 23.44
CA ILE A 303 2.31 -27.52 23.96
C ILE A 303 2.36 -27.55 25.49
N ALA A 304 3.54 -27.44 26.09
CA ALA A 304 3.69 -27.39 27.55
C ALA A 304 2.92 -26.22 28.17
N THR A 305 2.91 -25.06 27.51
CA THR A 305 2.15 -23.89 27.95
C THR A 305 0.64 -24.16 27.93
N CYS A 306 0.12 -24.81 26.89
CA CYS A 306 -1.30 -25.17 26.84
C CYS A 306 -1.67 -26.25 27.88
N LEU A 307 -0.83 -27.27 28.05
CA LEU A 307 -1.05 -28.36 29.00
C LEU A 307 -1.05 -27.87 30.45
N GLU A 308 -0.02 -27.13 30.87
CA GLU A 308 0.12 -26.63 32.24
C GLU A 308 -1.05 -25.71 32.64
N ASN A 309 -1.61 -24.98 31.67
CA ASN A 309 -2.69 -24.03 31.89
C ASN A 309 -4.08 -24.56 31.48
N ASN A 310 -4.20 -25.86 31.18
CA ASN A 310 -5.45 -26.54 30.80
C ASN A 310 -6.22 -25.83 29.67
N ILE A 311 -5.50 -25.41 28.63
CA ILE A 311 -6.07 -24.76 27.45
C ILE A 311 -6.33 -25.84 26.40
N PRO A 312 -7.59 -26.12 26.02
CA PRO A 312 -7.86 -27.08 24.96
C PRO A 312 -7.52 -26.49 23.58
N TRP A 313 -7.11 -27.34 22.65
CA TRP A 313 -6.88 -27.01 21.26
C TRP A 313 -7.47 -28.10 20.36
N PHE A 314 -7.62 -27.77 19.07
CA PHE A 314 -8.06 -28.70 18.03
C PHE A 314 -6.86 -29.13 17.22
N GLU A 315 -6.77 -30.42 16.91
CA GLU A 315 -5.75 -30.96 16.02
C GLU A 315 -6.36 -31.26 14.66
N ASP A 316 -5.78 -30.67 13.62
CA ASP A 316 -6.23 -30.89 12.25
C ASP A 316 -5.55 -32.15 11.70
N HIS A 317 -6.37 -33.18 11.44
CA HIS A 317 -5.94 -34.49 10.92
C HIS A 317 -5.25 -34.39 9.56
N THR A 318 -5.47 -33.32 8.78
CA THR A 318 -4.77 -33.12 7.50
C THR A 318 -3.27 -32.87 7.66
N ASN A 319 -2.80 -32.54 8.88
CA ASN A 319 -1.37 -32.40 9.17
C ASN A 319 -0.62 -33.75 9.18
N GLU A 320 -1.33 -34.87 9.21
CA GLU A 320 -0.73 -36.21 9.22
C GLU A 320 -0.44 -36.73 7.81
N ASP A 321 -1.08 -36.17 6.79
CA ASP A 321 -0.84 -36.56 5.40
C ASP A 321 0.49 -35.98 4.89
N ARG A 322 1.44 -36.90 4.64
CA ARG A 322 2.80 -36.62 4.17
C ARG A 322 2.85 -36.18 2.71
N THR A 323 1.87 -36.59 1.91
CA THR A 323 1.84 -36.34 0.47
C THR A 323 1.21 -35.00 0.11
N LEU A 324 0.43 -34.45 1.05
CA LEU A 324 -0.35 -33.24 0.84
C LEU A 324 0.51 -31.99 0.60
N THR A 325 1.59 -31.81 1.36
CA THR A 325 2.49 -30.66 1.21
C THR A 325 3.95 -31.03 1.43
N LEU A 326 4.86 -30.31 0.75
CA LEU A 326 6.31 -30.42 1.00
C LEU A 326 6.64 -30.13 2.48
N ARG A 327 5.87 -29.25 3.13
CA ARG A 327 6.03 -28.93 4.55
C ARG A 327 5.70 -30.13 5.43
N ASN A 328 4.59 -30.83 5.16
CA ASN A 328 4.23 -32.05 5.89
C ASN A 328 5.26 -33.16 5.68
N ALA A 329 5.78 -33.31 4.46
CA ALA A 329 6.87 -34.24 4.18
C ALA A 329 8.14 -33.91 4.97
N VAL A 330 8.55 -32.63 5.01
CA VAL A 330 9.69 -32.18 5.83
C VAL A 330 9.45 -32.39 7.32
N ARG A 331 8.23 -32.12 7.80
CA ARG A 331 7.80 -32.39 9.19
C ARG A 331 7.93 -33.84 9.57
N HIS A 332 7.46 -34.72 8.70
CA HIS A 332 7.55 -36.16 8.89
C HIS A 332 9.01 -36.62 8.93
N LEU A 333 9.83 -36.11 7.99
CA LEU A 333 11.26 -36.42 7.91
C LEU A 333 12.02 -36.15 9.21
N TYR A 334 11.92 -34.95 9.78
CA TYR A 334 12.70 -34.63 10.99
C TYR A 334 12.13 -35.25 12.27
N LYS A 335 10.86 -35.66 12.28
CA LYS A 335 10.22 -36.29 13.45
C LYS A 335 10.51 -37.79 13.55
N HIS A 336 10.58 -38.48 12.41
CA HIS A 336 10.69 -39.95 12.37
C HIS A 336 12.07 -40.46 11.95
N HIS A 337 12.95 -39.59 11.47
CA HIS A 337 14.30 -39.96 11.07
C HIS A 337 15.35 -39.07 11.73
N ASP A 338 16.47 -39.68 12.10
CA ASP A 338 17.66 -38.97 12.59
C ASP A 338 18.40 -38.34 11.41
N LEU A 339 18.12 -37.06 11.17
CA LEU A 339 18.82 -36.29 10.15
C LEU A 339 20.29 -36.03 10.58
N PRO A 340 21.22 -35.96 9.61
CA PRO A 340 22.60 -35.54 9.86
C PRO A 340 22.65 -34.20 10.60
N VAL A 341 23.66 -34.00 11.46
CA VAL A 341 23.79 -32.81 12.32
C VAL A 341 23.61 -31.49 11.57
N ALA A 342 24.09 -31.41 10.32
CA ALA A 342 23.96 -30.22 9.47
C ALA A 342 22.52 -29.86 9.09
N LEU A 343 21.63 -30.85 9.05
CA LEU A 343 20.21 -30.71 8.71
C LEU A 343 19.32 -30.64 9.94
N GLN A 344 19.85 -30.81 11.16
CA GLN A 344 19.07 -30.70 12.39
C GLN A 344 18.69 -29.25 12.72
N LYS A 345 17.64 -29.08 13.54
CA LYS A 345 17.07 -27.78 13.92
C LYS A 345 18.13 -26.73 14.32
N PRO A 346 19.09 -27.00 15.23
CA PRO A 346 20.04 -25.97 15.67
C PRO A 346 20.97 -25.46 14.56
N ALA A 347 21.39 -26.33 13.64
CA ALA A 347 22.30 -25.97 12.55
C ALA A 347 21.59 -25.09 11.51
N ILE A 348 20.37 -25.47 11.13
CA ILE A 348 19.55 -24.73 10.16
C ILE A 348 19.09 -23.38 10.70
N LEU A 349 18.73 -23.28 11.98
CA LEU A 349 18.37 -21.99 12.60
C LEU A 349 19.58 -21.05 12.67
N ARG A 350 20.75 -21.54 13.09
CA ARG A 350 22.01 -20.76 13.07
C ARG A 350 22.39 -20.30 11.66
N LEU A 351 22.14 -21.14 10.64
CA LEU A 351 22.33 -20.76 9.24
C LEU A 351 21.42 -19.57 8.88
N SER A 352 20.14 -19.65 9.22
CA SER A 352 19.17 -18.58 8.98
C SER A 352 19.58 -17.27 9.66
N GLU A 353 20.01 -17.32 10.91
CA GLU A 353 20.52 -16.15 11.66
C GLU A 353 21.73 -15.52 10.98
N ARG A 354 22.72 -16.32 10.57
CA ARG A 354 23.90 -15.82 9.83
C ARG A 354 23.52 -15.21 8.48
N CYS A 355 22.58 -15.84 7.77
CA CYS A 355 22.04 -15.31 6.52
C CYS A 355 21.29 -13.98 6.73
N ASN A 356 20.53 -13.86 7.82
CA ASN A 356 19.82 -12.63 8.18
C ASN A 356 20.79 -11.50 8.54
N ALA A 357 21.80 -11.77 9.37
CA ALA A 357 22.84 -10.81 9.72
C ALA A 357 23.61 -10.32 8.48
N LYS A 358 23.99 -11.24 7.58
CA LYS A 358 24.66 -10.89 6.33
C LYS A 358 23.79 -10.01 5.43
N ALA A 359 22.52 -10.39 5.23
CA ALA A 359 21.59 -9.63 4.40
C ALA A 359 21.29 -8.25 5.00
N ALA A 360 21.20 -8.14 6.33
CA ALA A 360 21.03 -6.86 7.03
C ALA A 360 22.24 -5.94 6.84
N ALA A 361 23.46 -6.47 6.87
CA ALA A 361 24.67 -5.71 6.58
C ALA A 361 24.71 -5.19 5.13
N GLU A 362 24.30 -6.02 4.16
CA GLU A 362 24.16 -5.62 2.74
C GLU A 362 23.08 -4.56 2.54
N ASP A 363 21.92 -4.70 3.22
CA ASP A 363 20.82 -3.74 3.19
C ASP A 363 21.28 -2.38 3.76
N ALA A 364 22.00 -2.39 4.90
CA ALA A 364 22.54 -1.20 5.54
C ALA A 364 23.62 -0.50 4.70
N GLU A 365 24.47 -1.26 3.99
CA GLU A 365 25.44 -0.69 3.06
C GLU A 365 24.74 0.00 1.88
N ALA A 366 23.68 -0.62 1.35
CA ALA A 366 22.86 0.00 0.31
C ALA A 366 22.16 1.27 0.81
N ASP A 367 21.69 1.32 2.07
CA ASP A 367 21.12 2.53 2.68
C ASP A 367 22.13 3.67 2.80
N ARG A 368 23.38 3.38 3.19
CA ARG A 368 24.45 4.37 3.21
C ARG A 368 24.74 4.93 1.81
N LEU A 369 24.77 4.07 0.80
CA LEU A 369 24.97 4.50 -0.59
C LEU A 369 23.77 5.28 -1.11
N PHE A 370 22.55 4.91 -0.71
CA PHE A 370 21.34 5.63 -1.07
C PHE A 370 21.42 7.10 -0.62
N THR A 371 21.97 7.37 0.56
CA THR A 371 22.15 8.73 1.09
C THR A 371 23.02 9.62 0.17
N ARG A 372 23.87 9.00 -0.68
CA ARG A 372 24.71 9.70 -1.65
C ARG A 372 24.05 9.87 -3.03
N VAL A 373 22.86 9.29 -3.26
CA VAL A 373 22.06 9.52 -4.47
C VAL A 373 21.43 10.90 -4.38
N VAL A 374 21.61 11.71 -5.43
CA VAL A 374 20.94 13.02 -5.53
C VAL A 374 19.69 12.85 -6.37
N ILE A 375 18.52 13.04 -5.75
CA ILE A 375 17.23 13.09 -6.44
C ILE A 375 16.96 14.56 -6.73
N HIS A 376 17.11 14.96 -7.99
CA HIS A 376 16.92 16.34 -8.44
C HIS A 376 15.44 16.72 -8.51
N ASP A 377 14.63 15.80 -9.02
CA ASP A 377 13.19 15.98 -9.16
C ASP A 377 12.46 14.64 -9.00
N PHE A 378 11.28 14.68 -8.41
CA PHE A 378 10.39 13.55 -8.19
C PHE A 378 8.96 14.08 -8.20
N GLU A 379 8.27 13.82 -9.31
CA GLU A 379 6.92 14.30 -9.58
C GLU A 379 5.91 13.17 -9.34
N PRO A 380 5.26 13.09 -8.16
CA PRO A 380 4.34 11.99 -7.83
C PRO A 380 3.08 12.01 -8.70
N ASN A 381 2.68 13.16 -9.24
CA ASN A 381 1.49 13.31 -10.09
C ASN A 381 1.57 12.45 -11.36
N VAL A 382 2.79 12.26 -11.88
CA VAL A 382 3.07 11.47 -13.09
C VAL A 382 3.83 10.19 -12.77
N GLY A 383 4.59 10.19 -11.66
CA GLY A 383 5.55 9.15 -11.30
C GLY A 383 6.80 9.23 -12.17
N THR A 384 7.42 10.40 -12.25
CA THR A 384 8.71 10.62 -12.93
C THR A 384 9.76 11.05 -11.93
N MET A 385 11.01 10.68 -12.17
CA MET A 385 12.11 11.00 -11.26
C MET A 385 13.39 11.29 -12.03
N LEU A 386 14.13 12.33 -11.63
CA LEU A 386 15.45 12.64 -12.13
C LEU A 386 16.47 12.35 -11.03
N VAL A 387 17.36 11.38 -11.29
CA VAL A 387 18.36 10.94 -10.31
C VAL A 387 19.76 11.02 -10.84
N GLN A 388 20.68 11.34 -9.94
CA GLN A 388 22.10 11.27 -10.15
C GLN A 388 22.68 10.23 -9.18
N LEU A 389 23.28 9.19 -9.76
CA LEU A 389 23.80 8.06 -9.00
C LEU A 389 25.20 8.37 -8.45
N PRO A 390 25.55 7.86 -7.26
CA PRO A 390 26.87 8.07 -6.69
C PRO A 390 27.92 7.28 -7.47
N HIS A 391 29.13 7.85 -7.57
CA HIS A 391 30.27 7.09 -8.06
C HIS A 391 30.61 5.95 -7.07
N MET A 392 30.76 4.74 -7.61
CA MET A 392 31.04 3.51 -6.87
C MET A 392 32.39 2.92 -7.30
N PRO A 393 33.51 3.45 -6.78
CA PRO A 393 34.82 2.90 -7.10
C PRO A 393 35.02 1.55 -6.41
N LEU A 394 35.59 0.59 -7.13
CA LEU A 394 36.15 -0.60 -6.50
C LEU A 394 37.45 -0.21 -5.77
N PRO A 395 37.64 -0.59 -4.50
CA PRO A 395 38.89 -0.34 -3.80
C PRO A 395 40.07 -0.97 -4.55
N LYS A 396 41.09 -0.16 -4.89
CA LYS A 396 42.32 -0.64 -5.55
C LYS A 396 42.94 -1.76 -4.70
N VAL A 397 43.17 -2.92 -5.31
CA VAL A 397 43.76 -4.07 -4.61
C VAL A 397 45.28 -4.07 -4.85
N PRO A 398 46.13 -4.23 -3.82
CA PRO A 398 47.56 -4.40 -4.02
C PRO A 398 47.85 -5.60 -4.93
N ARG A 399 48.84 -5.48 -5.82
CA ARG A 399 49.22 -6.49 -6.83
C ARG A 399 49.47 -7.91 -6.27
N ARG A 400 49.72 -8.06 -4.97
CA ARG A 400 49.94 -9.35 -4.27
C ARG A 400 48.66 -10.10 -3.85
N CYS A 401 47.46 -9.54 -3.99
CA CYS A 401 46.23 -10.25 -3.61
C CYS A 401 45.71 -11.16 -4.74
N SER A 402 45.17 -12.33 -4.38
CA SER A 402 44.62 -13.29 -5.35
C SER A 402 43.42 -12.73 -6.12
N ARG A 403 43.34 -13.04 -7.43
CA ARG A 403 42.21 -12.75 -8.33
C ARG A 403 40.85 -13.08 -7.69
N PHE A 404 40.79 -14.14 -6.89
CA PHE A 404 39.61 -14.56 -6.14
C PHE A 404 39.08 -13.51 -5.14
N ARG A 405 39.96 -12.80 -4.43
CA ARG A 405 39.53 -11.73 -3.49
C ARG A 405 38.92 -10.54 -4.23
N HIS A 406 39.48 -10.20 -5.39
CA HIS A 406 38.94 -9.16 -6.25
C HIS A 406 37.54 -9.52 -6.77
N GLN A 407 37.37 -10.72 -7.33
CA GLN A 407 36.06 -11.23 -7.79
C GLN A 407 35.00 -11.24 -6.67
N ARG A 408 35.35 -11.66 -5.45
CA ARG A 408 34.40 -11.65 -4.32
C ARG A 408 33.98 -10.24 -3.91
N ARG A 409 34.88 -9.26 -3.96
CA ARG A 409 34.55 -7.86 -3.68
C ARG A 409 33.64 -7.30 -4.77
N LEU A 410 33.95 -7.57 -6.04
CA LEU A 410 33.13 -7.17 -7.17
C LEU A 410 31.71 -7.73 -7.07
N ALA A 411 31.56 -9.03 -6.82
CA ALA A 411 30.26 -9.67 -6.64
C ALA A 411 29.45 -9.05 -5.49
N ARG A 412 30.11 -8.73 -4.36
CA ARG A 412 29.46 -8.01 -3.24
C ARG A 412 29.00 -6.62 -3.65
N SER A 413 29.87 -5.82 -4.30
CA SER A 413 29.54 -4.46 -4.74
C SER A 413 28.40 -4.45 -5.76
N ARG A 414 28.37 -5.40 -6.70
CA ARG A 414 27.26 -5.55 -7.66
C ARG A 414 25.95 -5.93 -6.98
N LEU A 415 25.99 -6.80 -5.96
CA LEU A 415 24.82 -7.15 -5.16
C LEU A 415 24.28 -5.93 -4.38
N VAL A 416 25.15 -5.17 -3.73
CA VAL A 416 24.76 -3.94 -3.02
C VAL A 416 24.20 -2.90 -3.99
N ALA A 417 24.81 -2.73 -5.16
CA ALA A 417 24.30 -1.86 -6.23
C ALA A 417 22.92 -2.32 -6.74
N SER A 418 22.67 -3.63 -6.78
CA SER A 418 21.37 -4.19 -7.16
C SER A 418 20.30 -3.90 -6.11
N ILE A 419 20.64 -3.93 -4.82
CA ILE A 419 19.74 -3.54 -3.73
C ILE A 419 19.41 -2.05 -3.82
N LEU A 420 20.42 -1.21 -4.03
CA LEU A 420 20.24 0.22 -4.28
C LEU A 420 19.31 0.46 -5.47
N PHE A 421 19.54 -0.26 -6.56
CA PHE A 421 18.73 -0.16 -7.77
C PHE A 421 17.27 -0.58 -7.52
N GLN A 422 17.04 -1.67 -6.78
CA GLN A 422 15.70 -2.12 -6.41
C GLN A 422 14.97 -1.09 -5.53
N LYS A 423 15.68 -0.39 -4.64
CA LYS A 423 15.11 0.71 -3.84
C LYS A 423 14.68 1.88 -4.74
N LEU A 424 15.50 2.28 -5.70
CA LEU A 424 15.12 3.32 -6.68
C LEU A 424 13.92 2.91 -7.53
N LEU A 425 13.87 1.66 -7.99
CA LEU A 425 12.72 1.12 -8.73
C LEU A 425 11.44 1.18 -7.90
N SER A 426 11.50 0.93 -6.60
CA SER A 426 10.32 0.93 -5.73
C SER A 426 9.57 2.27 -5.67
N LEU A 427 10.24 3.39 -5.96
CA LEU A 427 9.67 4.74 -5.92
C LEU A 427 8.72 5.01 -7.11
N VAL A 428 9.06 4.47 -8.29
CA VAL A 428 8.38 4.77 -9.57
C VAL A 428 7.64 3.55 -10.14
N SER A 429 8.03 2.34 -9.76
CA SER A 429 7.52 1.11 -10.38
C SER A 429 6.01 0.90 -10.12
N PRO A 430 5.23 0.62 -11.18
CA PRO A 430 3.83 0.20 -11.04
C PRO A 430 3.69 -1.23 -10.51
N GLU A 431 4.74 -2.04 -10.58
CA GLU A 431 4.65 -3.45 -10.20
C GLU A 431 4.64 -3.63 -8.68
N PRO A 432 3.79 -4.51 -8.14
CA PRO A 432 3.75 -4.81 -6.71
C PRO A 432 4.93 -5.69 -6.25
N GLN A 433 5.50 -6.49 -7.17
CA GLN A 433 6.64 -7.36 -6.93
C GLN A 433 7.78 -6.94 -7.87
N LEU A 434 8.91 -6.57 -7.30
CA LEU A 434 10.08 -6.14 -8.08
C LEU A 434 10.91 -7.35 -8.53
N THR A 435 11.62 -7.18 -9.65
CA THR A 435 12.53 -8.19 -10.22
C THR A 435 13.55 -8.67 -9.19
N PRO A 436 13.83 -10.00 -9.11
CA PRO A 436 14.86 -10.55 -8.23
C PRO A 436 16.25 -9.95 -8.48
N LEU A 437 17.06 -9.83 -7.42
CA LEU A 437 18.40 -9.21 -7.48
C LEU A 437 19.36 -9.90 -8.47
N THR A 438 19.16 -11.19 -8.75
CA THR A 438 19.96 -11.95 -9.72
C THR A 438 19.79 -11.43 -11.14
N ASN A 439 18.57 -11.01 -11.49
CA ASN A 439 18.24 -10.55 -12.84
C ASN A 439 18.62 -9.08 -13.05
N LEU A 440 18.90 -8.34 -11.98
CA LEU A 440 19.34 -6.95 -12.03
C LEU A 440 20.85 -6.79 -12.28
N GLN A 441 21.65 -7.86 -12.13
CA GLN A 441 23.12 -7.79 -12.20
C GLN A 441 23.62 -7.23 -13.54
N SER A 442 23.02 -7.63 -14.67
CA SER A 442 23.41 -7.13 -15.99
C SER A 442 23.08 -5.65 -16.17
N LEU A 443 21.98 -5.17 -15.60
CA LEU A 443 21.58 -3.76 -15.66
C LEU A 443 22.43 -2.87 -14.74
N VAL A 444 22.90 -3.42 -13.62
CA VAL A 444 23.79 -2.72 -12.69
C VAL A 444 25.09 -2.29 -13.38
N THR A 445 25.63 -3.10 -14.28
CA THR A 445 26.84 -2.72 -15.05
C THR A 445 26.61 -1.51 -15.97
N ARG A 446 25.37 -1.31 -16.46
CA ARG A 446 25.00 -0.13 -17.25
C ARG A 446 24.86 1.13 -16.40
N LEU A 447 24.36 0.98 -15.18
CA LEU A 447 24.20 2.10 -14.24
C LEU A 447 25.53 2.49 -13.56
N PHE A 448 26.39 1.51 -13.30
CA PHE A 448 27.68 1.66 -12.64
C PHE A 448 28.78 0.99 -13.47
N PRO A 449 29.31 1.66 -14.51
CA PRO A 449 30.35 1.10 -15.38
C PRO A 449 31.62 0.68 -14.63
N SER A 450 31.92 1.32 -13.50
CA SER A 450 33.04 0.96 -12.61
C SER A 450 32.94 -0.45 -12.01
N LEU A 451 31.79 -1.12 -12.12
CA LEU A 451 31.52 -2.48 -11.64
C LEU A 451 31.46 -3.52 -12.78
N ALA A 452 31.81 -3.15 -14.02
CA ALA A 452 31.98 -4.11 -15.12
C ALA A 452 33.27 -4.94 -14.93
N GLU A 453 33.25 -6.22 -15.34
CA GLU A 453 34.48 -7.01 -15.47
C GLU A 453 35.24 -6.60 -16.74
N ASP A 454 36.54 -6.88 -16.78
CA ASP A 454 37.37 -6.73 -17.98
C ASP A 454 36.77 -7.58 -19.12
N GLY A 455 36.06 -6.94 -20.06
CA GLY A 455 35.32 -7.59 -21.15
C GLY A 455 33.78 -7.49 -21.09
N GLU A 456 33.19 -7.09 -19.95
CA GLU A 456 31.73 -6.95 -19.77
C GLU A 456 31.21 -5.50 -19.87
N GLY A 457 32.06 -4.55 -20.28
CA GLY A 457 31.70 -3.13 -20.48
C GLY A 457 31.69 -2.73 -21.96
N SER A 458 31.16 -1.54 -22.28
CA SER A 458 31.07 -1.02 -23.66
C SER A 458 32.43 -0.78 -24.36
N ALA A 459 33.54 -1.26 -23.79
CA ALA A 459 34.81 -1.48 -24.47
C ALA A 459 34.70 -2.48 -25.64
N ALA A 460 33.73 -3.39 -25.65
CA ALA A 460 33.50 -4.30 -26.80
C ALA A 460 32.71 -3.65 -27.96
N THR A 461 32.07 -2.48 -27.74
CA THR A 461 31.18 -1.82 -28.71
C THR A 461 31.44 -0.32 -28.82
N GLY A 462 32.71 0.12 -28.79
CA GLY A 462 33.18 1.43 -29.30
C GLY A 462 32.48 2.73 -28.85
N SER A 463 31.51 2.68 -27.95
CA SER A 463 30.64 3.79 -27.54
C SER A 463 30.60 3.85 -26.02
N LEU A 464 31.19 4.90 -25.47
CA LEU A 464 31.27 5.17 -24.03
C LEU A 464 29.94 5.68 -23.44
N GLU A 465 28.92 5.87 -24.28
CA GLU A 465 27.66 6.48 -23.86
C GLU A 465 26.68 5.46 -23.27
N PRO A 466 26.07 5.75 -22.11
CA PRO A 466 25.04 4.91 -21.51
C PRO A 466 23.82 4.84 -22.42
N LYS A 467 23.23 3.63 -22.57
CA LYS A 467 22.01 3.40 -23.36
C LYS A 467 20.77 3.28 -22.48
N ALA A 468 19.64 3.78 -22.98
CA ALA A 468 18.35 3.63 -22.33
C ALA A 468 17.90 2.17 -22.24
N PHE A 469 17.13 1.82 -21.20
CA PHE A 469 16.59 0.47 -21.02
C PHE A 469 15.29 0.48 -20.19
N VAL A 470 14.58 -0.65 -20.18
CA VAL A 470 13.32 -0.83 -19.43
C VAL A 470 13.44 -1.98 -18.46
N VAL A 471 12.94 -1.80 -17.24
CA VAL A 471 12.84 -2.87 -16.23
C VAL A 471 11.66 -2.59 -15.29
N CYS A 472 10.89 -3.62 -14.92
CA CYS A 472 9.72 -3.51 -14.01
C CYS A 472 8.73 -2.39 -14.39
N GLY A 473 8.48 -2.21 -15.69
CA GLY A 473 7.61 -1.14 -16.18
C GLY A 473 8.16 0.28 -16.00
N VAL A 474 9.47 0.45 -15.77
CA VAL A 474 10.16 1.75 -15.65
C VAL A 474 11.21 1.87 -16.76
N HIS A 475 11.17 2.99 -17.46
CA HIS A 475 12.09 3.39 -18.52
C HIS A 475 13.21 4.25 -17.92
N PHE A 476 14.45 3.80 -18.08
CA PHE A 476 15.67 4.49 -17.68
C PHE A 476 16.27 5.16 -18.90
N VAL A 477 16.28 6.50 -18.91
CA VAL A 477 16.85 7.29 -20.00
C VAL A 477 18.04 8.09 -19.46
N PRO A 478 19.26 7.88 -19.98
CA PRO A 478 20.38 8.72 -19.63
C PRO A 478 20.25 10.09 -20.31
N LEU A 479 20.58 11.16 -19.59
CA LEU A 479 20.68 12.50 -20.17
C LEU A 479 22.10 12.70 -20.71
N VAL A 480 22.24 12.60 -22.03
CA VAL A 480 23.52 12.74 -22.74
C VAL A 480 23.96 14.21 -22.72
N GLY A 481 25.23 14.47 -22.39
CA GLY A 481 25.81 15.82 -22.30
C GLY A 481 25.81 16.45 -20.91
N ASP A 482 25.22 15.79 -19.91
CA ASP A 482 25.19 16.24 -18.52
C ASP A 482 26.28 15.52 -17.71
N HIS A 483 27.18 16.29 -17.09
CA HIS A 483 28.25 15.77 -16.23
C HIS A 483 28.15 16.43 -14.86
N PRO A 484 27.89 15.67 -13.79
CA PRO A 484 27.78 14.20 -13.68
C PRO A 484 26.51 13.59 -14.32
N LEU A 485 26.62 12.35 -14.82
CA LEU A 485 25.54 11.64 -15.54
C LEU A 485 24.25 11.56 -14.72
N ARG A 486 23.15 12.06 -15.31
CA ARG A 486 21.80 12.00 -14.74
C ARG A 486 20.93 11.00 -15.50
N TRP A 487 20.02 10.37 -14.77
CA TRP A 487 19.07 9.38 -15.28
C TRP A 487 17.64 9.87 -15.06
N TYR A 488 16.89 9.95 -16.15
CA TYR A 488 15.46 10.21 -16.14
C TYR A 488 14.70 8.88 -16.08
N LEU A 489 13.94 8.69 -15.01
CA LEU A 489 13.11 7.53 -14.76
C LEU A 489 11.65 7.92 -15.00
N SER A 490 10.99 7.14 -15.85
CA SER A 490 9.56 7.32 -16.12
C SER A 490 8.89 5.98 -16.29
N ARG A 491 7.59 5.91 -16.03
CA ARG A 491 6.85 4.67 -16.24
C ARG A 491 6.71 4.36 -17.74
N SER A 492 6.97 3.12 -18.15
CA SER A 492 6.80 2.66 -19.53
C SER A 492 5.31 2.51 -19.87
N PRO A 493 4.81 2.97 -21.02
CA PRO A 493 3.42 2.79 -21.42
C PRO A 493 2.94 1.34 -21.30
N HIS A 494 1.64 1.16 -21.06
CA HIS A 494 1.02 -0.16 -20.97
C HIS A 494 1.33 -0.99 -22.23
N PRO A 495 2.01 -2.15 -22.12
CA PRO A 495 2.27 -3.01 -23.26
C PRO A 495 0.97 -3.61 -23.78
N SER A 496 0.84 -3.78 -25.09
CA SER A 496 -0.40 -4.26 -25.74
C SER A 496 -0.86 -5.65 -25.26
N GLN A 497 0.06 -6.44 -24.70
CA GLN A 497 -0.21 -7.80 -24.20
C GLN A 497 -0.90 -7.81 -22.83
N ILE A 498 -0.82 -6.72 -22.06
CA ILE A 498 -1.40 -6.64 -20.71
C ILE A 498 -2.67 -5.79 -20.77
N PRO A 499 -3.80 -6.25 -20.21
CA PRO A 499 -5.02 -5.45 -20.18
C PRO A 499 -4.79 -4.14 -19.43
N ARG A 500 -5.29 -3.05 -20.01
CA ARG A 500 -5.16 -1.71 -19.39
C ARG A 500 -5.95 -1.68 -18.08
N PRO A 501 -5.47 -0.95 -17.05
CA PRO A 501 -6.20 -0.80 -15.80
C PRO A 501 -7.48 0.00 -16.04
N VAL A 502 -8.63 -0.57 -15.67
CA VAL A 502 -9.93 0.10 -15.75
C VAL A 502 -10.59 0.02 -14.37
N LEU A 503 -10.95 1.17 -13.82
CA LEU A 503 -11.79 1.26 -12.63
C LEU A 503 -13.20 1.64 -13.06
N GLU A 504 -14.21 0.87 -12.66
CA GLU A 504 -15.61 1.16 -12.99
C GLU A 504 -16.38 1.65 -11.78
N PHE A 505 -17.20 2.68 -11.99
CA PHE A 505 -18.10 3.24 -10.99
C PHE A 505 -19.54 3.20 -11.52
N PRO A 506 -20.49 2.71 -10.70
CA PRO A 506 -21.84 2.43 -11.15
C PRO A 506 -22.61 3.71 -11.47
N LYS A 507 -23.56 3.62 -12.43
CA LYS A 507 -24.51 4.71 -12.67
C LYS A 507 -25.50 4.83 -11.52
N LEU A 508 -25.98 6.04 -11.27
CA LEU A 508 -27.03 6.28 -10.29
C LEU A 508 -28.40 6.19 -10.95
N TYR A 509 -29.29 5.41 -10.35
CA TYR A 509 -30.68 5.25 -10.81
C TYR A 509 -31.56 6.28 -10.10
N PHE A 510 -32.30 7.10 -10.85
CA PHE A 510 -33.13 8.17 -10.29
C PHE A 510 -34.56 8.13 -10.86
N ARG A 511 -35.58 8.17 -9.98
CA ARG A 511 -37.01 8.37 -10.37
C ARG A 511 -37.55 9.78 -10.09
N HIS A 512 -36.99 10.54 -9.13
CA HIS A 512 -37.62 11.78 -8.62
C HIS A 512 -36.70 13.02 -8.52
N ARG A 513 -35.41 12.93 -8.86
CA ARG A 513 -34.43 14.03 -8.63
C ARG A 513 -34.28 15.02 -9.78
N TYR A 514 -34.84 14.71 -10.96
CA TYR A 514 -34.79 15.57 -12.16
C TYR A 514 -35.74 16.78 -12.11
N ARG A 515 -36.26 17.16 -10.93
CA ARG A 515 -37.11 18.35 -10.75
C ARG A 515 -36.42 19.52 -10.03
N ALA A 516 -35.16 19.37 -9.60
CA ALA A 516 -34.43 20.40 -8.85
C ALA A 516 -33.04 20.62 -9.44
N SER A 517 -32.53 21.86 -9.37
CA SER A 517 -31.21 22.21 -9.89
C SER A 517 -30.11 21.26 -9.39
N PRO A 518 -29.06 21.00 -10.20
CA PRO A 518 -28.04 20.00 -9.87
C PRO A 518 -27.38 20.28 -8.52
N GLU A 519 -27.14 21.55 -8.19
CA GLU A 519 -26.58 22.01 -6.91
C GLU A 519 -27.36 21.53 -5.68
N LYS A 520 -28.66 21.31 -5.81
CA LYS A 520 -29.52 20.80 -4.72
C LYS A 520 -29.39 19.29 -4.54
N TRP A 521 -28.71 18.58 -5.44
CA TRP A 521 -28.55 17.14 -5.38
C TRP A 521 -27.43 16.76 -4.41
N LYS A 522 -27.71 15.80 -3.55
CA LYS A 522 -26.70 15.21 -2.67
C LYS A 522 -25.75 14.34 -3.49
N PHE A 523 -24.44 14.58 -3.35
CA PHE A 523 -23.41 13.66 -3.80
C PHE A 523 -23.59 12.28 -3.17
N THR A 524 -23.12 11.24 -3.85
CA THR A 524 -22.95 9.93 -3.23
C THR A 524 -21.98 10.02 -2.05
N THR A 525 -22.03 9.03 -1.16
CA THR A 525 -20.88 8.75 -0.31
C THR A 525 -19.66 8.49 -1.19
N TRP A 526 -18.47 8.78 -0.67
CA TRP A 526 -17.23 8.43 -1.37
C TRP A 526 -17.21 6.94 -1.66
N PHE A 527 -16.92 6.59 -2.91
CA PHE A 527 -16.59 5.20 -3.24
C PHE A 527 -15.28 4.82 -2.55
N SER A 528 -15.08 3.51 -2.34
CA SER A 528 -13.85 3.01 -1.75
C SER A 528 -12.64 3.38 -2.61
N TRP A 529 -11.51 3.64 -1.95
CA TRP A 529 -10.22 3.79 -2.61
C TRP A 529 -9.88 2.55 -3.45
N GLN A 530 -9.51 2.77 -4.71
CA GLN A 530 -9.09 1.74 -5.65
C GLN A 530 -7.68 2.07 -6.19
N LEU A 531 -6.84 1.07 -6.37
CA LEU A 531 -5.47 1.25 -6.85
C LEU A 531 -5.44 1.22 -8.39
N PHE A 532 -5.04 2.34 -8.99
CA PHE A 532 -4.87 2.52 -10.43
C PHE A 532 -3.41 2.33 -10.84
N ASP A 533 -3.17 1.47 -11.83
CA ASP A 533 -1.84 1.19 -12.43
C ASP A 533 -0.75 0.88 -11.38
N GLY A 534 -1.15 0.37 -10.20
CA GLY A 534 -0.24 0.05 -9.10
C GLY A 534 0.42 1.23 -8.37
N ARG A 535 0.19 2.48 -8.80
CA ARG A 535 0.84 3.71 -8.28
C ARG A 535 -0.10 4.68 -7.60
N LEU A 536 -1.33 4.82 -8.09
CA LEU A 536 -2.23 5.90 -7.68
C LEU A 536 -3.47 5.31 -7.01
N TRP A 537 -3.74 5.71 -5.77
CA TRP A 537 -5.02 5.49 -5.14
C TRP A 537 -6.00 6.53 -5.65
N ILE A 538 -7.14 6.09 -6.19
CA ILE A 538 -8.18 6.95 -6.72
C ILE A 538 -9.50 6.59 -6.03
N ARG A 539 -10.21 7.60 -5.56
CA ARG A 539 -11.63 7.49 -5.19
C ARG A 539 -12.40 8.64 -5.81
N LEU A 540 -13.68 8.41 -6.04
CA LEU A 540 -14.57 9.45 -6.54
C LEU A 540 -15.90 9.45 -5.79
N ARG A 541 -16.66 10.53 -5.97
CA ARG A 541 -18.08 10.62 -5.69
C ARG A 541 -18.74 11.44 -6.79
N HIS A 542 -19.92 11.04 -7.21
CA HIS A 542 -20.60 11.72 -8.30
C HIS A 542 -22.10 11.80 -8.06
N ARG A 543 -22.78 12.56 -8.90
CA ARG A 543 -24.24 12.60 -9.00
C ARG A 543 -24.73 12.33 -10.43
N LEU A 544 -23.86 11.79 -11.26
CA LEU A 544 -24.11 11.51 -12.67
C LEU A 544 -24.97 10.24 -12.88
N PRO A 545 -25.92 10.26 -13.83
CA PRO A 545 -26.72 9.09 -14.22
C PRO A 545 -25.97 8.16 -15.20
N PHE A 546 -24.66 8.38 -15.40
CA PHE A 546 -23.81 7.61 -16.31
C PHE A 546 -22.86 6.71 -15.54
N ARG A 547 -22.42 5.61 -16.19
CA ARG A 547 -21.31 4.81 -15.66
C ARG A 547 -20.01 5.55 -15.90
N LEU A 548 -19.21 5.71 -14.86
CA LEU A 548 -17.90 6.34 -14.96
C LEU A 548 -16.81 5.28 -15.03
N GLN A 549 -15.76 5.58 -15.78
CA GLN A 549 -14.57 4.74 -15.84
C GLN A 549 -13.32 5.59 -15.62
N VAL A 550 -12.36 5.08 -14.85
CA VAL A 550 -11.00 5.63 -14.84
C VAL A 550 -10.12 4.70 -15.66
N ARG A 551 -9.48 5.24 -16.70
CA ARG A 551 -8.62 4.51 -17.64
C ARG A 551 -7.36 5.32 -17.91
N PRO A 552 -6.31 4.74 -18.52
CA PRO A 552 -5.17 5.54 -18.97
C PRO A 552 -5.63 6.63 -19.95
N PHE A 553 -4.91 7.75 -20.00
CA PHE A 553 -5.11 8.76 -21.03
C PHE A 553 -4.84 8.14 -22.41
N GLU A 554 -5.77 8.30 -23.35
CA GLU A 554 -5.67 7.74 -24.71
C GLU A 554 -5.69 8.87 -25.75
N ALA A 555 -4.89 8.72 -26.81
CA ALA A 555 -4.72 9.77 -27.82
C ALA A 555 -6.03 10.10 -28.55
N GLU A 556 -6.90 9.11 -28.72
CA GLU A 556 -8.19 9.20 -29.41
C GLU A 556 -9.12 10.26 -28.77
N PHE A 557 -9.09 10.38 -27.44
CA PHE A 557 -9.95 11.32 -26.71
C PHE A 557 -9.28 12.68 -26.46
N SER A 558 -8.00 12.85 -26.84
CA SER A 558 -7.25 14.07 -26.54
C SER A 558 -7.77 15.29 -27.30
N LYS A 559 -8.18 15.14 -28.57
CA LYS A 559 -8.68 16.25 -29.38
C LYS A 559 -10.07 16.71 -28.90
N PRO A 560 -11.08 15.81 -28.75
CA PRO A 560 -12.38 16.19 -28.21
C PRO A 560 -12.30 16.80 -26.81
N PHE A 561 -11.44 16.26 -25.94
CA PHE A 561 -11.25 16.80 -24.58
C PHE A 561 -10.67 18.22 -24.61
N ARG A 562 -9.69 18.49 -25.47
CA ARG A 562 -9.09 19.84 -25.60
C ARG A 562 -10.10 20.84 -26.16
N GLU A 563 -10.91 20.44 -27.13
CA GLU A 563 -11.97 21.30 -27.71
C GLU A 563 -13.07 21.61 -26.67
N GLY A 564 -13.35 20.67 -25.76
CA GLY A 564 -14.35 20.83 -24.69
C GLY A 564 -13.94 21.75 -23.52
N LEU A 565 -12.69 22.19 -23.43
CA LEU A 565 -12.25 23.20 -22.45
C LEU A 565 -12.74 24.59 -22.90
N ALA A 566 -13.28 25.40 -21.97
CA ALA A 566 -13.90 26.70 -22.27
C ALA A 566 -12.91 27.70 -22.88
N ASP A 567 -11.72 27.85 -22.29
CA ASP A 567 -10.80 28.93 -22.61
C ASP A 567 -9.58 28.45 -23.42
N ASP A 568 -9.11 29.27 -24.36
CA ASP A 568 -7.86 29.03 -25.07
C ASP A 568 -6.66 28.97 -24.12
N GLU A 569 -6.71 29.72 -23.01
CA GLU A 569 -5.72 29.63 -21.93
C GLU A 569 -5.70 28.24 -21.28
N ALA A 570 -6.85 27.63 -21.01
CA ALA A 570 -6.94 26.28 -20.44
C ALA A 570 -6.36 25.24 -21.41
N ARG A 571 -6.61 25.40 -22.72
CA ARG A 571 -6.06 24.54 -23.78
C ARG A 571 -4.54 24.66 -23.88
N GLU A 572 -4.01 25.87 -23.79
CA GLU A 572 -2.55 26.12 -23.77
C GLU A 572 -1.91 25.60 -22.49
N ASN A 573 -2.54 25.78 -21.34
CA ASN A 573 -2.08 25.28 -20.05
C ASN A 573 -2.00 23.75 -20.05
N LEU A 574 -3.00 23.05 -20.58
CA LEU A 574 -2.95 21.59 -20.76
C LEU A 574 -1.76 21.17 -21.64
N ALA A 575 -1.55 21.85 -22.77
CA ALA A 575 -0.43 21.55 -23.66
C ALA A 575 0.93 21.81 -23.00
N ALA A 576 1.06 22.89 -22.24
CA ALA A 576 2.27 23.23 -21.48
C ALA A 576 2.54 22.21 -20.37
N MET A 577 1.51 21.81 -19.61
CA MET A 577 1.62 20.78 -18.56
C MET A 577 2.03 19.42 -19.13
N LEU A 578 1.40 18.97 -20.22
CA LEU A 578 1.76 17.71 -20.88
C LEU A 578 3.17 17.74 -21.48
N ARG A 579 3.69 18.92 -21.85
CA ARG A 579 5.07 19.06 -22.34
C ARG A 579 6.09 19.01 -21.20
N LYS A 580 5.80 19.69 -20.08
CA LYS A 580 6.71 19.78 -18.93
C LYS A 580 6.70 18.51 -18.08
N TYR A 581 5.53 18.07 -17.63
CA TYR A 581 5.41 17.03 -16.59
C TYR A 581 5.25 15.62 -17.16
N ALA A 582 4.60 15.46 -18.32
CA ALA A 582 4.33 14.15 -18.92
C ALA A 582 4.76 14.04 -20.39
N PRO A 583 6.06 14.27 -20.70
CA PRO A 583 6.54 14.28 -22.08
C PRO A 583 6.44 12.90 -22.76
N GLY A 584 6.39 12.93 -24.09
CA GLY A 584 6.49 11.73 -24.93
C GLY A 584 5.38 10.70 -24.67
N LYS A 585 5.77 9.47 -24.36
CA LYS A 585 4.80 8.37 -24.11
C LYS A 585 4.32 8.31 -22.66
N VAL A 586 4.92 9.06 -21.75
CA VAL A 586 4.58 9.05 -20.31
C VAL A 586 3.15 9.54 -20.07
N ARG A 587 2.64 10.47 -20.91
CA ARG A 587 1.25 10.96 -20.83
C ARG A 587 0.21 9.85 -20.86
N TYR A 588 0.44 8.74 -21.57
CA TYR A 588 -0.49 7.62 -21.68
C TYR A 588 -0.48 6.70 -20.44
N THR A 589 0.21 7.12 -19.38
CA THR A 589 0.20 6.48 -18.06
C THR A 589 -0.63 7.26 -17.04
N LEU A 590 -1.04 8.49 -17.38
CA LEU A 590 -1.88 9.32 -16.53
C LEU A 590 -3.29 8.71 -16.45
N PRO A 591 -3.92 8.70 -15.28
CA PRO A 591 -5.34 8.37 -15.17
C PRO A 591 -6.16 9.48 -15.83
N ALA A 592 -7.21 9.09 -16.54
CA ALA A 592 -8.23 9.95 -17.10
C ALA A 592 -9.62 9.40 -16.71
N ILE A 593 -10.55 10.30 -16.40
CA ILE A 593 -11.93 9.94 -16.06
C ILE A 593 -12.79 10.04 -17.32
N TYR A 594 -13.57 9.00 -17.60
CA TYR A 594 -14.44 8.86 -18.76
C TYR A 594 -15.89 8.62 -18.34
N SER A 595 -16.84 9.08 -19.16
CA SER A 595 -18.27 8.74 -19.07
C SER A 595 -18.65 7.80 -20.20
N LYS A 596 -19.47 6.78 -19.91
CA LYS A 596 -20.24 6.02 -20.91
C LYS A 596 -21.56 6.75 -21.17
N GLY A 597 -21.58 7.63 -22.17
CA GLY A 597 -22.72 8.47 -22.56
C GLY A 597 -22.37 9.95 -22.72
N ASN A 598 -23.16 10.68 -23.51
CA ASN A 598 -22.93 12.09 -23.80
C ASN A 598 -23.29 12.96 -22.58
N ILE A 599 -22.28 13.64 -22.02
CA ILE A 599 -22.43 14.51 -20.85
C ILE A 599 -22.52 16.00 -21.24
N GLU A 600 -22.24 16.36 -22.48
CA GLU A 600 -22.05 17.76 -22.91
C GLU A 600 -23.32 18.58 -22.71
N ALA A 601 -24.49 18.01 -23.00
CA ALA A 601 -25.78 18.66 -22.76
C ALA A 601 -25.96 19.03 -21.27
N LEU A 602 -25.46 18.20 -20.37
CA LEU A 602 -25.57 18.36 -18.92
C LEU A 602 -24.53 19.34 -18.36
N LEU A 603 -23.35 19.45 -18.98
CA LEU A 603 -22.32 20.45 -18.65
C LEU A 603 -22.65 21.84 -19.17
N ARG A 604 -23.23 21.95 -20.37
CA ARG A 604 -23.69 23.24 -20.97
C ARG A 604 -24.92 23.84 -20.28
N GLY A 605 -25.40 23.20 -19.20
CA GLY A 605 -26.54 23.68 -18.44
C GLY A 605 -27.85 23.64 -19.20
N ALA A 606 -28.00 22.75 -20.21
CA ALA A 606 -29.24 22.63 -20.97
C ALA A 606 -30.42 22.46 -20.00
N SER A 607 -31.22 23.52 -19.91
CA SER A 607 -32.31 23.68 -18.98
C SER A 607 -33.48 22.83 -19.45
N TYR A 608 -33.48 21.56 -19.06
CA TYR A 608 -34.67 20.70 -19.12
C TYR A 608 -35.40 20.68 -17.77
N TRP A 609 -35.31 21.77 -17.00
CA TRP A 609 -36.21 21.98 -15.88
C TRP A 609 -37.52 22.48 -16.47
N TYR A 610 -38.56 21.67 -16.37
CA TYR A 610 -39.94 22.11 -16.64
C TYR A 610 -40.26 23.24 -15.67
N GLU A 611 -39.92 24.46 -16.05
CA GLU A 611 -40.56 25.66 -15.52
C GLU A 611 -41.91 25.66 -16.21
N GLY A 612 -42.92 25.11 -15.52
CA GLY A 612 -44.29 25.29 -15.93
C GLY A 612 -44.55 26.78 -15.95
N SER A 613 -44.52 27.37 -17.15
CA SER A 613 -45.18 28.62 -17.42
C SER A 613 -46.66 28.39 -17.14
N VAL A 614 -47.07 28.72 -15.92
CA VAL A 614 -48.42 29.24 -15.71
C VAL A 614 -48.42 30.58 -16.43
N ASP A 615 -48.84 30.56 -17.68
CA ASP A 615 -49.35 31.76 -18.34
C ASP A 615 -50.58 31.38 -19.15
N ASP A 616 -51.64 32.15 -18.91
CA ASP A 616 -52.98 31.95 -19.41
C ASP A 616 -53.03 32.09 -20.94
N GLY A 617 -53.58 31.10 -21.65
CA GLY A 617 -53.87 31.29 -23.07
C GLY A 617 -54.11 30.03 -23.89
N LYS A 618 -55.36 29.53 -23.85
CA LYS A 618 -56.10 28.71 -24.84
C LYS A 618 -55.39 27.51 -25.53
N PRO A 619 -56.00 26.31 -25.53
CA PRO A 619 -55.56 25.25 -26.44
C PRO A 619 -55.93 25.61 -27.90
N PRO A 620 -55.10 25.29 -28.90
CA PRO A 620 -55.55 25.30 -30.29
C PRO A 620 -56.62 24.22 -30.46
N ALA A 621 -57.80 24.65 -30.90
CA ALA A 621 -58.91 23.79 -31.23
C ALA A 621 -58.58 22.94 -32.47
N GLY A 622 -58.97 21.66 -32.43
CA GLY A 622 -59.06 20.82 -33.63
C GLY A 622 -58.09 19.65 -33.66
N ALA A 623 -58.33 18.64 -32.83
CA ALA A 623 -57.94 17.25 -33.11
C ALA A 623 -58.84 16.29 -32.31
N GLU A 624 -60.16 16.49 -32.41
CA GLU A 624 -61.14 15.46 -32.07
C GLU A 624 -61.60 14.80 -33.37
N LYS A 625 -61.30 13.52 -33.47
CA LYS A 625 -62.03 12.43 -34.14
C LYS A 625 -61.03 11.48 -34.78
N ASP A 626 -60.74 10.38 -34.08
CA ASP A 626 -61.24 9.09 -34.55
C ASP A 626 -60.88 7.97 -33.56
N MET A 627 -61.84 7.05 -33.43
CA MET A 627 -61.79 5.73 -32.77
C MET A 627 -62.02 5.67 -31.25
N GLU A 628 -63.28 5.89 -30.87
CA GLU A 628 -63.92 4.99 -29.91
C GLU A 628 -64.29 3.67 -30.61
N ARG A 629 -63.73 2.55 -30.16
CA ARG A 629 -64.42 1.25 -30.11
C ARG A 629 -63.75 0.31 -29.09
N GLN A 630 -64.55 -0.05 -28.09
CA GLN A 630 -64.55 -1.27 -27.26
C GLN A 630 -63.61 -1.39 -26.03
N VAL A 631 -64.18 -0.97 -24.89
CA VAL A 631 -64.30 -1.65 -23.58
C VAL A 631 -63.57 -3.01 -23.40
N THR A 632 -62.62 -3.07 -22.44
CA THR A 632 -62.64 -3.97 -21.25
C THR A 632 -61.42 -3.77 -20.31
N ALA A 633 -61.71 -3.48 -19.04
CA ALA A 633 -60.95 -3.72 -17.79
C ALA A 633 -59.61 -2.98 -17.48
N PRO A 634 -59.24 -2.81 -16.18
CA PRO A 634 -58.61 -1.59 -15.71
C PRO A 634 -57.15 -1.70 -15.27
N GLY A 635 -56.45 -0.58 -15.35
CA GLY A 635 -55.46 -0.20 -14.34
C GLY A 635 -54.00 -0.40 -14.70
N GLU A 636 -53.42 0.51 -15.49
CA GLU A 636 -51.99 0.83 -15.37
C GLU A 636 -51.78 2.35 -15.43
N SER A 637 -51.34 2.89 -14.31
CA SER A 637 -50.91 4.27 -14.18
C SER A 637 -49.74 4.54 -15.11
N ASN A 638 -49.87 5.60 -15.92
CA ASN A 638 -48.84 6.29 -16.68
C ASN A 638 -47.61 6.66 -15.80
N LYS A 639 -46.74 5.68 -15.51
CA LYS A 639 -45.50 5.85 -14.72
C LYS A 639 -44.23 5.45 -15.47
N SER A 640 -44.32 5.07 -16.75
CA SER A 640 -43.18 4.49 -17.49
C SER A 640 -42.49 5.41 -18.52
N LEU A 641 -43.04 6.60 -18.84
CA LEU A 641 -42.57 7.35 -20.02
C LEU A 641 -41.29 8.19 -19.85
N ILE A 642 -40.83 8.50 -18.63
CA ILE A 642 -39.65 9.36 -18.41
C ILE A 642 -38.38 8.55 -18.09
N SER A 643 -38.52 7.39 -17.45
CA SER A 643 -37.38 6.49 -17.19
C SER A 643 -36.86 5.84 -18.47
N SER A 644 -37.74 5.59 -19.44
CA SER A 644 -37.38 4.91 -20.68
C SER A 644 -36.65 5.83 -21.66
N ARG A 645 -36.95 7.14 -21.69
CA ARG A 645 -36.36 8.05 -22.71
C ARG A 645 -34.86 8.29 -22.53
N TRP A 646 -34.39 8.44 -21.28
CA TRP A 646 -32.95 8.55 -20.97
C TRP A 646 -32.18 7.25 -21.21
N ASP A 647 -32.80 6.09 -20.94
CA ASP A 647 -32.17 4.78 -21.16
C ASP A 647 -32.23 4.36 -22.64
N ILE A 648 -33.21 4.80 -23.44
CA ILE A 648 -33.39 4.41 -24.86
C ILE A 648 -32.55 5.27 -25.82
N GLU A 649 -32.40 6.58 -25.58
CA GLU A 649 -31.56 7.44 -26.43
C GLU A 649 -30.05 7.27 -26.14
N ASN A 650 -29.67 6.99 -24.88
CA ASN A 650 -28.25 6.82 -24.50
C ASN A 650 -27.73 5.38 -24.59
N ALA A 651 -28.59 4.35 -24.70
CA ALA A 651 -28.12 2.97 -24.90
C ALA A 651 -27.50 2.73 -26.28
N LYS A 652 -27.70 3.64 -27.25
CA LYS A 652 -27.14 3.53 -28.60
C LYS A 652 -25.73 4.12 -28.74
N SER A 653 -25.28 5.03 -27.88
CA SER A 653 -23.90 5.53 -27.93
C SER A 653 -22.98 4.68 -27.05
N ARG A 654 -22.22 3.78 -27.68
CA ARG A 654 -21.05 3.11 -27.05
C ARG A 654 -19.86 4.07 -26.83
N GLU A 655 -20.05 5.37 -27.05
CA GLU A 655 -19.01 6.37 -27.07
C GLU A 655 -18.58 6.75 -25.65
N LEU A 656 -17.26 6.72 -25.44
CA LEU A 656 -16.62 7.18 -24.22
C LEU A 656 -16.27 8.66 -24.37
N HIS A 657 -16.65 9.48 -23.40
CA HIS A 657 -16.26 10.89 -23.37
C HIS A 657 -15.30 11.14 -22.21
N MET A 658 -14.17 11.77 -22.48
CA MET A 658 -13.19 12.11 -21.47
C MET A 658 -13.61 13.38 -20.71
N LEU A 659 -13.58 13.32 -19.38
CA LEU A 659 -14.07 14.37 -18.49
C LEU A 659 -12.94 15.12 -17.76
N ALA A 660 -11.89 14.42 -17.34
CA ALA A 660 -10.85 14.99 -16.49
C ALA A 660 -9.53 14.21 -16.53
N LEU A 661 -8.43 14.93 -16.28
CA LEU A 661 -7.10 14.44 -15.92
C LEU A 661 -6.85 14.74 -14.43
N PRO A 662 -7.27 13.85 -13.53
CA PRO A 662 -7.31 14.13 -12.10
C PRO A 662 -5.94 14.41 -11.47
N THR A 663 -4.84 13.88 -12.00
CA THR A 663 -3.48 14.14 -11.50
C THR A 663 -2.87 15.46 -11.97
N LEU A 664 -3.38 16.03 -13.07
CA LEU A 664 -2.98 17.35 -13.55
C LEU A 664 -3.95 18.46 -13.12
N GLY A 665 -5.08 18.10 -12.51
CA GLY A 665 -6.12 19.06 -12.11
C GLY A 665 -6.89 19.68 -13.28
N VAL A 666 -6.83 19.08 -14.48
CA VAL A 666 -7.52 19.60 -15.68
C VAL A 666 -8.84 18.85 -15.89
N TYR A 667 -9.93 19.56 -16.12
CA TYR A 667 -11.27 18.99 -16.29
C TYR A 667 -12.17 19.89 -17.15
N LEU A 668 -13.28 19.33 -17.67
CA LEU A 668 -14.29 20.08 -18.42
C LEU A 668 -15.07 21.05 -17.52
N ASP A 669 -15.40 22.22 -18.02
CA ASP A 669 -16.09 23.25 -17.22
C ASP A 669 -17.48 22.81 -16.76
N GLY A 670 -17.83 23.19 -15.53
CA GLY A 670 -19.06 22.77 -14.86
C GLY A 670 -19.01 21.35 -14.29
N LEU A 671 -17.94 20.58 -14.52
CA LEU A 671 -17.82 19.22 -13.98
C LEU A 671 -17.69 19.19 -12.46
N GLU A 672 -17.14 20.23 -11.83
CA GLU A 672 -16.96 20.34 -10.37
C GLU A 672 -18.28 20.21 -9.60
N ASN A 673 -19.36 20.60 -10.25
CA ASN A 673 -20.71 20.47 -9.73
C ASN A 673 -21.12 18.99 -9.69
N TRP A 674 -20.70 18.16 -10.65
CA TRP A 674 -21.22 16.80 -10.84
C TRP A 674 -20.33 15.68 -10.30
N LEU A 675 -19.02 15.90 -10.26
CA LEU A 675 -18.02 14.89 -9.97
C LEU A 675 -16.93 15.48 -9.09
N GLN A 676 -16.52 14.70 -8.09
CA GLN A 676 -15.38 15.02 -7.25
C GLN A 676 -14.51 13.77 -7.10
N TRP A 677 -13.20 13.96 -7.08
CA TRP A 677 -12.22 12.89 -6.95
C TRP A 677 -11.15 13.26 -5.94
N GLU A 678 -10.47 12.24 -5.44
CA GLU A 678 -9.21 12.38 -4.74
C GLU A 678 -8.22 11.38 -5.32
N VAL A 679 -6.98 11.84 -5.50
CA VAL A 679 -5.88 11.01 -5.95
C VAL A 679 -4.75 11.11 -4.94
N ARG A 680 -4.15 9.97 -4.63
CA ARG A 680 -2.97 9.87 -3.76
C ARG A 680 -1.96 8.93 -4.37
N TYR A 681 -0.69 9.19 -4.14
CA TYR A 681 0.38 8.29 -4.55
C TYR A 681 0.52 7.14 -3.54
N ARG A 682 0.78 5.92 -4.02
CA ARG A 682 1.08 4.75 -3.19
C ARG A 682 2.26 5.08 -2.27
N LYS A 683 2.36 4.38 -1.15
CA LYS A 683 3.52 4.50 -0.27
C LYS A 683 4.85 4.44 -1.01
N VAL A 684 5.62 5.49 -0.76
CA VAL A 684 7.02 5.65 -1.11
C VAL A 684 7.73 5.89 0.21
N ASP A 685 8.86 5.22 0.42
CA ASP A 685 9.65 5.49 1.62
C ASP A 685 10.32 6.86 1.48
N LEU A 686 9.70 7.86 2.12
CA LEU A 686 10.14 9.25 2.10
C LEU A 686 11.50 9.43 2.79
N GLY A 687 11.99 8.44 3.57
CA GLY A 687 13.34 8.46 4.11
C GLY A 687 14.42 8.50 3.03
N PHE A 688 14.07 8.05 1.82
CA PHE A 688 14.91 8.12 0.64
C PHE A 688 14.89 9.49 -0.05
N LEU A 689 13.85 10.30 0.13
CA LEU A 689 13.82 11.64 -0.46
C LEU A 689 14.63 12.58 0.46
N GLY A 690 15.63 13.27 -0.10
CA GLY A 690 16.54 14.14 0.66
C GLY A 690 15.80 15.18 1.53
N LYS A 691 16.50 15.75 2.53
CA LYS A 691 15.92 16.71 3.50
C LYS A 691 15.19 17.89 2.85
N SER A 692 15.73 18.43 1.75
CA SER A 692 15.13 19.53 0.98
C SER A 692 13.77 19.15 0.38
N MET A 693 13.68 17.99 -0.26
CA MET A 693 12.45 17.52 -0.89
C MET A 693 11.39 17.09 0.13
N THR A 694 11.83 16.49 1.24
CA THR A 694 10.95 16.20 2.38
C THR A 694 10.47 17.45 3.08
N GLU A 695 11.23 18.54 3.10
CA GLU A 695 10.78 19.84 3.62
C GLU A 695 9.72 20.48 2.73
N ASN A 696 9.85 20.46 1.39
CA ASN A 696 8.77 20.91 0.50
C ASN A 696 7.47 20.11 0.68
N VAL A 697 7.56 18.77 0.73
CA VAL A 697 6.42 17.90 1.00
C VAL A 697 5.83 18.14 2.40
N ARG A 698 6.67 18.38 3.42
CA ARG A 698 6.23 18.61 4.82
C ARG A 698 5.72 20.02 5.07
N GLU A 699 6.25 21.03 4.38
CA GLU A 699 5.83 22.42 4.49
C GLU A 699 4.46 22.58 3.83
N HIS A 700 4.20 21.91 2.70
CA HIS A 700 2.86 21.76 2.15
C HIS A 700 1.91 21.05 3.11
N ARG A 701 2.32 19.96 3.77
CA ARG A 701 1.54 19.36 4.86
C ARG A 701 1.21 20.39 5.96
N ARG A 702 2.15 21.25 6.36
CA ARG A 702 1.88 22.30 7.37
C ARG A 702 0.92 23.38 6.87
N ARG A 703 1.02 23.81 5.60
CA ARG A 703 0.12 24.79 4.97
C ARG A 703 -1.30 24.22 4.83
N GLY A 704 -1.45 22.94 4.49
CA GLY A 704 -2.73 22.23 4.48
C GLY A 704 -3.38 22.08 5.87
N TRP A 705 -2.58 21.94 6.94
CA TRP A 705 -3.10 21.89 8.31
C TRP A 705 -3.55 23.25 8.86
N HIS A 706 -3.14 24.36 8.23
CA HIS A 706 -3.61 25.71 8.57
C HIS A 706 -4.74 26.20 7.67
N GLN A 707 -5.00 25.50 6.57
CA GLN A 707 -6.29 25.56 5.90
C GLN A 707 -7.20 24.47 6.49
N LYS A 708 -7.90 24.81 7.59
CA LYS A 708 -9.26 24.24 7.74
C LYS A 708 -9.92 24.37 6.36
N PRO A 709 -10.56 23.33 5.80
CA PRO A 709 -11.27 23.49 4.54
C PRO A 709 -12.12 24.74 4.71
N LYS A 710 -11.84 25.78 3.91
CA LYS A 710 -12.70 26.95 3.89
C LYS A 710 -14.07 26.36 3.63
N LYS A 711 -14.95 26.39 4.65
CA LYS A 711 -16.37 26.15 4.41
C LYS A 711 -16.68 27.03 3.20
N PRO A 712 -17.22 26.49 2.10
CA PRO A 712 -17.66 27.35 1.01
C PRO A 712 -18.54 28.41 1.66
N ARG A 713 -18.21 29.68 1.44
CA ARG A 713 -19.00 30.80 1.96
C ARG A 713 -20.39 30.62 1.37
N SER A 714 -21.28 30.02 2.16
CA SER A 714 -22.71 30.02 1.90
C SER A 714 -23.18 31.45 2.15
N HIS A 715 -23.09 32.30 1.14
CA HIS A 715 -24.06 33.37 1.02
C HIS A 715 -25.38 32.68 0.74
N LEU A 716 -26.28 32.65 1.73
CA LEU A 716 -27.72 32.72 1.57
C LEU A 716 -28.36 32.79 2.96
N TRP A 717 -28.98 33.94 3.20
CA TRP A 717 -30.29 34.13 3.83
C TRP A 717 -30.72 33.16 4.96
N ASN A 718 -30.85 33.74 6.15
CA ASN A 718 -31.60 33.19 7.30
C ASN A 718 -33.10 33.10 6.98
N PRO A 719 -33.76 31.96 7.24
CA PRO A 719 -35.16 31.94 7.63
C PRO A 719 -35.33 31.58 9.11
N SER A 720 -36.34 32.22 9.71
CA SER A 720 -37.02 31.89 10.97
C SER A 720 -36.20 31.91 12.27
N ARG A 721 -36.24 33.08 12.91
CA ARG A 721 -36.48 33.20 14.36
C ARG A 721 -37.82 32.52 14.69
N ALA A 722 -37.80 31.48 15.52
CA ALA A 722 -38.86 31.20 16.50
C ALA A 722 -38.46 30.05 17.44
N SER A 723 -38.55 30.35 18.74
CA SER A 723 -38.66 29.43 19.88
C SER A 723 -37.44 28.56 20.26
N GLN A 724 -36.67 29.05 21.22
CA GLN A 724 -36.12 28.19 22.28
C GLN A 724 -36.09 28.95 23.61
N ARG A 725 -37.05 28.61 24.47
CA ARG A 725 -37.04 28.93 25.90
C ARG A 725 -36.01 28.03 26.60
N ARG A 726 -35.19 28.66 27.45
CA ARG A 726 -34.66 28.21 28.75
C ARG A 726 -34.20 26.74 28.88
N ASN A 727 -32.90 26.54 29.07
CA ASN A 727 -32.39 26.15 30.40
C ASN A 727 -30.86 26.23 30.46
N THR A 728 -30.39 27.21 31.22
CA THR A 728 -29.02 27.34 31.71
C THR A 728 -28.87 26.51 32.99
N TYR A 729 -27.95 25.55 33.00
CA TYR A 729 -27.32 25.09 34.24
C TYR A 729 -25.81 25.34 34.15
N VAL A 730 -25.39 26.26 34.99
CA VAL A 730 -24.01 26.66 35.28
C VAL A 730 -23.60 25.93 36.57
N CYS A 731 -22.44 25.26 36.57
CA CYS A 731 -21.55 25.17 37.73
C CYS A 731 -20.21 24.60 37.25
N ARG A 732 -19.21 25.46 36.98
CA ARG A 732 -18.15 25.95 37.90
C ARG A 732 -17.22 24.86 38.42
N ARG A 733 -16.01 24.85 37.84
CA ARG A 733 -14.76 24.41 38.47
C ARG A 733 -14.38 25.37 39.60
N ALA A 734 -13.94 24.85 40.73
CA ALA A 734 -12.92 25.48 41.59
C ALA A 734 -12.26 24.42 42.50
N ARG A 735 -10.92 24.39 42.45
CA ARG A 735 -9.94 23.65 43.27
C ARG A 735 -9.77 22.16 43.00
#